data_AF-A0A509L2K0-F1
#
_entry.id   AF-A0A509L2K0-F1
#
_cell.length_a   1.000
_cell.length_b   1.000
_cell.length_c   1.000
_cell.angle_alpha   90.00
_cell.angle_beta   90.00
_cell.angle_gamma   90.00
#
_symmetry.space_group_name_H-M   'P 1'
#
loop_
_entity.id
_entity.type
_entity.pdbx_description
1 polymer ?
#
loop_
_entity_poly.entity_id
_entity_poly.type
_entity_poly.pdbx_seq_one_letter_code
_entity_poly.pdbx_strand_id
1 'polypeptide(L)'
;MSSIVTHTPRISMPEAEKIAEELFGVCGIFRQLPSERDQNYHIQTKGQKEYVLKIANKTEEKEALEFQNQAMTHVHRHRDLFPGGMRVCPEVCTTRKGDVIEVVTGAAGDSHYVRMLSYLPGKPLAKVKPHDAGLLKSLGFFIGNLDVALSSFDHPAAHRKFHWDLKQAPQVIESLMKTVHDKKNQSMIHKFLTHYQSSTQPKLDRIRQSVIHNDANDYNVLVVPRGSWQNRVDSVIDYGDMVYTHTVNELAIACAYVMMGKADPVSAAKPVVAGYHQAYPLEDIELSVLFDLIVMRLCMSVCHAAYQIRMAPDNAYLQISEKPAWTLLGQLSEIHPRFVEYQFRDACNMSPVPHLEKLVAWLDRKKGRFEPLVDPAPGDGLSMVLDLSVESPLINVMTVQDDTESMSRAIFGKMRQKGAAIGIGCYDEARAIYISDAYRQQSDQMPEMRTIHLGIDLHMLPGSNIRAFYDGKVHSFKNNATRYDYGPTIILSHETGDGFTFYSLYGHLSLASLENLSVGQEVAAGEIFAEIGDTHVNGGWPPHLHFQIITDMLGEAGNYKGVAPPSQRRVWKALSPDPNLILGIPDTLFSARGRRQGDILKIRNEHIGKNVSVSYNAPLKIVRGRGQYLIDQDGQAYLDGVNNV
;
A
#
# COMPACT_ATOMS: atom_id res chain seq x y z
N MET A 1 -4.44 -17.70 30.31
CA MET A 1 -3.06 -17.16 30.20
C MET A 1 -2.36 -16.95 31.54
N SER A 2 -3.03 -16.89 32.71
CA SER A 2 -2.34 -16.73 34.01
C SER A 2 -1.43 -17.91 34.40
N SER A 3 -1.51 -19.06 33.73
CA SER A 3 -0.61 -20.20 33.96
C SER A 3 0.71 -20.12 33.18
N ILE A 4 0.86 -19.30 32.14
CA ILE A 4 2.06 -19.38 31.28
C ILE A 4 3.29 -18.80 31.98
N VAL A 5 3.13 -17.63 32.64
CA VAL A 5 4.21 -16.94 33.38
C VAL A 5 4.59 -17.68 34.66
N THR A 6 3.66 -18.42 35.27
CA THR A 6 3.94 -19.18 36.50
C THR A 6 4.79 -20.42 36.26
N HIS A 7 4.87 -20.89 35.01
CA HIS A 7 5.63 -22.08 34.59
C HIS A 7 6.90 -21.74 33.81
N THR A 8 7.27 -20.46 33.75
CA THR A 8 8.53 -20.00 33.15
C THR A 8 9.71 -20.63 33.91
N PRO A 9 10.73 -21.15 33.22
CA PRO A 9 11.88 -21.75 33.88
C PRO A 9 12.61 -20.75 34.78
N ARG A 10 13.11 -21.24 35.90
CA ARG A 10 13.94 -20.48 36.86
C ARG A 10 15.31 -21.12 37.01
N ILE A 11 15.98 -21.31 35.88
CA ILE A 11 17.36 -21.80 35.85
C ILE A 11 18.29 -20.61 36.11
N SER A 12 19.22 -20.76 37.05
CA SER A 12 20.22 -19.73 37.35
C SER A 12 21.29 -19.66 36.26
N MET A 13 22.02 -18.54 36.19
CA MET A 13 23.10 -18.38 35.21
C MET A 13 24.20 -19.46 35.34
N PRO A 14 24.68 -19.83 36.55
CA PRO A 14 25.64 -20.93 36.69
C PRO A 14 25.09 -22.29 36.25
N GLU A 15 23.80 -22.57 36.48
CA GLU A 15 23.17 -23.79 35.98
C GLU A 15 23.09 -23.80 34.45
N ALA A 16 22.74 -22.68 33.83
CA ALA A 16 22.69 -22.54 32.37
C ALA A 16 24.08 -22.71 31.72
N GLU A 17 25.14 -22.18 32.35
CA GLU A 17 26.53 -22.38 31.94
C GLU A 17 26.91 -23.87 31.98
N LYS A 18 26.59 -24.55 33.08
CA LYS A 18 26.83 -25.98 33.25
C LYS A 18 26.08 -26.82 32.20
N ILE A 19 24.81 -26.52 31.97
CA ILE A 19 23.98 -27.19 30.95
C ILE A 19 24.61 -27.05 29.56
N ALA A 20 25.06 -25.84 29.19
CA ALA A 20 25.70 -25.60 27.89
C ALA A 20 27.03 -26.35 27.73
N GLU A 21 27.85 -26.39 28.78
CA GLU A 21 29.14 -27.09 28.76
C GLU A 21 28.99 -28.62 28.73
N GLU A 22 28.13 -29.17 29.60
CA GLU A 22 27.94 -30.61 29.74
C GLU A 22 27.21 -31.21 28.53
N LEU A 23 26.11 -30.59 28.09
CA LEU A 23 25.30 -31.13 27.00
C LEU A 23 25.85 -30.77 25.62
N PHE A 24 26.31 -29.53 25.42
CA PHE A 24 26.68 -29.02 24.09
C PHE A 24 28.19 -28.75 23.93
N GLY A 25 28.96 -28.76 25.02
CA GLY A 25 30.38 -28.41 24.97
C GLY A 25 30.65 -26.96 24.63
N VAL A 26 29.73 -26.08 24.96
CA VAL A 26 29.82 -24.65 24.67
C VAL A 26 30.13 -23.89 25.97
N CYS A 27 31.29 -23.21 25.98
CA CYS A 27 31.69 -22.31 27.06
C CYS A 27 31.83 -20.88 26.50
N GLY A 28 31.35 -19.88 27.23
CA GLY A 28 31.36 -18.49 26.76
C GLY A 28 30.83 -17.50 27.78
N ILE A 29 30.62 -16.26 27.34
CA ILE A 29 30.01 -15.20 28.14
C ILE A 29 28.49 -15.27 27.93
N PHE A 30 27.74 -15.41 29.02
CA PHE A 30 26.28 -15.52 29.02
C PHE A 30 25.61 -14.17 29.21
N ARG A 31 24.53 -13.94 28.47
CA ARG A 31 23.61 -12.82 28.67
C ARG A 31 22.18 -13.31 28.51
N GLN A 32 21.33 -13.05 29.50
CA GLN A 32 19.93 -13.40 29.39
C GLN A 32 19.25 -12.51 28.34
N LEU A 33 18.46 -13.13 27.47
CA LEU A 33 17.64 -12.46 26.47
C LEU A 33 16.21 -12.27 26.98
N PRO A 34 15.51 -11.20 26.57
CA PRO A 34 14.08 -11.06 26.83
C PRO A 34 13.29 -12.27 26.28
N SER A 35 12.30 -12.72 27.03
CA SER A 35 11.43 -13.83 26.66
C SER A 35 10.14 -13.76 27.47
N GLU A 36 9.00 -14.08 26.85
CA GLU A 36 7.69 -14.10 27.51
C GLU A 36 7.43 -15.44 28.22
N ARG A 37 7.76 -16.56 27.57
CA ARG A 37 7.38 -17.92 28.02
C ARG A 37 8.57 -18.76 28.47
N ASP A 38 9.65 -18.69 27.70
CA ASP A 38 10.88 -19.48 27.86
C ASP A 38 11.94 -18.70 28.65
N GLN A 39 13.07 -19.34 28.96
CA GLN A 39 14.26 -18.66 29.43
C GLN A 39 15.39 -18.83 28.40
N ASN A 40 15.88 -17.71 27.86
CA ASN A 40 16.83 -17.69 26.74
C ASN A 40 18.15 -17.04 27.18
N TYR A 41 19.28 -17.65 26.80
CA TYR A 41 20.61 -17.11 27.05
C TYR A 41 21.41 -17.00 25.76
N HIS A 42 21.89 -15.81 25.45
CA HIS A 42 22.90 -15.59 24.44
C HIS A 42 24.29 -15.95 24.99
N ILE A 43 25.05 -16.74 24.23
CA ILE A 43 26.37 -17.24 24.61
C ILE A 43 27.40 -16.79 23.57
N GLN A 44 28.36 -15.96 24.00
CA GLN A 44 29.47 -15.51 23.16
C GLN A 44 30.71 -16.36 23.44
N THR A 45 31.14 -17.18 22.48
CA THR A 45 32.35 -18.01 22.64
C THR A 45 33.61 -17.28 22.22
N LYS A 46 34.78 -17.77 22.64
CA LYS A 46 36.09 -17.22 22.21
C LYS A 46 36.35 -17.38 20.70
N GLY A 47 35.68 -18.33 20.04
CA GLY A 47 35.92 -18.70 18.63
C GLY A 47 35.06 -17.96 17.61
N GLN A 48 34.52 -16.78 17.95
CA GLN A 48 33.57 -15.98 17.15
C GLN A 48 32.22 -16.65 16.82
N LYS A 49 31.97 -17.88 17.27
CA LYS A 49 30.64 -18.49 17.20
C LYS A 49 29.79 -18.01 18.39
N GLU A 50 28.54 -17.71 18.12
CA GLU A 50 27.56 -17.26 19.10
C GLU A 50 26.34 -18.19 19.08
N TYR A 51 25.73 -18.42 20.23
CA TYR A 51 24.64 -19.38 20.40
C TYR A 51 23.51 -18.83 21.26
N VAL A 52 22.33 -19.44 21.14
CA VAL A 52 21.20 -19.21 22.03
C VAL A 52 20.81 -20.53 22.69
N LEU A 53 21.00 -20.61 24.00
CA LEU A 53 20.45 -21.69 24.82
C LEU A 53 18.99 -21.34 25.15
N LYS A 54 18.05 -22.16 24.70
CA LYS A 54 16.62 -22.01 25.01
C LYS A 54 16.19 -23.10 25.99
N ILE A 55 15.60 -22.67 27.10
CA ILE A 55 15.01 -23.54 28.12
C ILE A 55 13.50 -23.33 28.03
N ALA A 56 12.79 -24.38 27.64
CA ALA A 56 11.37 -24.31 27.33
C ALA A 56 10.52 -24.22 28.61
N ASN A 57 9.41 -23.49 28.51
CA ASN A 57 8.36 -23.51 29.52
C ASN A 57 7.92 -24.95 29.85
N LYS A 58 7.58 -25.23 31.11
CA LYS A 58 7.17 -26.58 31.55
C LYS A 58 5.93 -27.12 30.82
N THR A 59 5.11 -26.22 30.28
CA THR A 59 3.90 -26.57 29.52
C THR A 59 4.15 -26.82 28.04
N GLU A 60 5.40 -26.72 27.57
CA GLU A 60 5.73 -26.92 26.17
C GLU A 60 5.85 -28.40 25.84
N GLU A 61 5.09 -28.83 24.83
CA GLU A 61 5.11 -30.21 24.34
C GLU A 61 6.36 -30.47 23.48
N LYS A 62 6.93 -31.68 23.59
CA LYS A 62 8.16 -32.03 22.88
C LYS A 62 7.96 -31.94 21.37
N GLU A 63 6.82 -32.40 20.87
CA GLU A 63 6.45 -32.43 19.45
C GLU A 63 6.38 -31.02 18.85
N ALA A 64 6.03 -30.01 19.66
CA ALA A 64 6.04 -28.62 19.23
C ALA A 64 7.47 -28.09 19.03
N LEU A 65 8.41 -28.50 19.89
CA LEU A 65 9.82 -28.16 19.75
C LEU A 65 10.47 -28.93 18.58
N GLU A 66 10.10 -30.19 18.39
CA GLU A 66 10.54 -31.02 17.25
C GLU A 66 10.07 -30.40 15.92
N PHE A 67 8.81 -29.96 15.84
CA PHE A 67 8.27 -29.23 14.70
C PHE A 67 9.14 -28.01 14.35
N GLN A 68 9.42 -27.14 15.33
CA GLN A 68 10.24 -25.95 15.12
C GLN A 68 11.65 -26.29 14.62
N ASN A 69 12.30 -27.27 15.25
CA ASN A 69 13.65 -27.68 14.88
C ASN A 69 13.69 -28.30 13.47
N GLN A 70 12.70 -29.12 13.12
CA GLN A 70 12.60 -29.72 11.79
C GLN A 70 12.30 -28.69 10.71
N ALA A 71 11.45 -27.70 11.01
CA ALA A 71 11.18 -26.59 10.09
C ALA A 71 12.43 -25.75 9.81
N MET A 72 13.18 -25.34 10.84
CA MET A 72 14.45 -24.63 10.66
C MET A 72 15.47 -25.46 9.87
N THR A 73 15.54 -26.76 10.14
CA THR A 73 16.41 -27.68 9.37
C THR A 73 15.97 -27.77 7.91
N HIS A 74 14.67 -27.80 7.65
CA HIS A 74 14.12 -27.82 6.29
C HIS A 74 14.39 -26.52 5.54
N VAL A 75 14.21 -25.36 6.17
CA VAL A 75 14.53 -24.05 5.59
C VAL A 75 16.03 -23.95 5.29
N HIS A 76 16.89 -24.43 6.18
CA HIS A 76 18.33 -24.44 5.95
C HIS A 76 18.74 -25.27 4.72
N ARG A 77 18.05 -26.39 4.46
CA ARG A 77 18.26 -27.20 3.24
C ARG A 77 17.89 -26.45 1.95
N HIS A 78 17.04 -25.43 2.04
CA HIS A 78 16.61 -24.59 0.93
C HIS A 78 17.27 -23.20 0.94
N ARG A 79 18.42 -23.04 1.62
CA ARG A 79 19.12 -21.75 1.72
C ARG A 79 19.49 -21.13 0.37
N ASP A 80 19.58 -21.92 -0.70
CA ASP A 80 19.89 -21.44 -2.05
C ASP A 80 18.79 -20.52 -2.63
N LEU A 81 17.58 -20.54 -2.05
CA LEU A 81 16.51 -19.58 -2.34
C LEU A 81 16.85 -18.15 -1.84
N PHE A 82 17.80 -18.02 -0.93
CA PHE A 82 18.15 -16.77 -0.25
C PHE A 82 19.52 -16.24 -0.73
N PRO A 83 19.57 -15.32 -1.71
CA PRO A 83 20.82 -14.86 -2.31
C PRO A 83 21.62 -13.94 -1.38
N GLY A 84 22.92 -13.81 -1.64
CA GLY A 84 23.76 -12.80 -0.99
C GLY A 84 24.25 -13.17 0.41
N GLY A 85 24.36 -14.47 0.70
CA GLY A 85 24.91 -14.98 1.97
C GLY A 85 24.03 -14.66 3.18
N MET A 86 22.71 -14.57 2.98
CA MET A 86 21.73 -14.41 4.06
C MET A 86 21.79 -15.60 5.01
N ARG A 87 21.60 -15.34 6.32
CA ARG A 87 21.62 -16.39 7.34
C ARG A 87 20.27 -17.09 7.52
N VAL A 88 19.17 -16.46 7.09
CA VAL A 88 17.81 -17.02 6.99
C VAL A 88 17.17 -17.37 8.33
N CYS A 89 17.64 -18.41 9.01
CA CYS A 89 17.07 -18.89 10.27
C CYS A 89 18.17 -19.45 11.19
N PRO A 90 17.89 -19.64 12.49
CA PRO A 90 18.84 -20.28 13.39
C PRO A 90 19.12 -21.71 12.96
N GLU A 91 20.35 -22.18 13.17
CA GLU A 91 20.75 -23.57 12.99
C GLU A 91 20.53 -24.35 14.30
N VAL A 92 19.94 -25.54 14.20
CA VAL A 92 19.74 -26.42 15.35
C VAL A 92 21.07 -27.09 15.70
N CYS A 93 21.54 -26.89 16.93
CA CYS A 93 22.77 -27.49 17.40
C CYS A 93 22.49 -28.84 18.08
N THR A 94 23.34 -29.82 17.84
CA THR A 94 23.28 -31.13 18.50
C THR A 94 24.07 -31.13 19.81
N THR A 95 23.61 -31.92 20.76
CA THR A 95 24.38 -32.25 21.97
C THR A 95 25.61 -33.08 21.60
N ARG A 96 26.49 -33.31 22.58
CA ARG A 96 27.63 -34.24 22.46
C ARG A 96 27.20 -35.67 22.12
N LYS A 97 25.95 -36.04 22.41
CA LYS A 97 25.37 -37.37 22.11
C LYS A 97 24.67 -37.42 20.75
N GLY A 98 24.47 -36.28 20.09
CA GLY A 98 23.79 -36.17 18.80
C GLY A 98 22.31 -35.80 18.89
N ASP A 99 21.75 -35.66 20.09
CA ASP A 99 20.36 -35.25 20.31
C ASP A 99 20.17 -33.75 20.08
N VAL A 100 18.96 -33.31 19.71
CA VAL A 100 18.63 -31.89 19.44
C VAL A 100 17.74 -31.25 20.50
N ILE A 101 17.15 -32.08 21.37
CA ILE A 101 16.33 -31.67 22.51
C ILE A 101 16.68 -32.61 23.67
N GLU A 102 17.02 -32.04 24.82
CA GLU A 102 17.32 -32.77 26.04
C GLU A 102 16.38 -32.35 27.17
N VAL A 103 16.28 -33.18 28.21
CA VAL A 103 15.56 -32.84 29.43
C VAL A 103 16.56 -32.49 30.51
N VAL A 104 16.39 -31.32 31.14
CA VAL A 104 17.14 -30.94 32.34
C VAL A 104 16.18 -30.77 33.51
N THR A 105 16.65 -31.09 34.71
CA THR A 105 15.92 -30.84 35.94
C THR A 105 16.59 -29.67 36.67
N GLY A 106 15.84 -28.59 36.90
CA GLY A 106 16.35 -27.44 37.66
C GLY A 106 16.47 -27.75 39.15
N ALA A 107 17.18 -26.91 39.91
CA ALA A 107 17.34 -27.11 41.37
C ALA A 107 16.02 -27.21 42.16
N ALA A 108 14.92 -26.68 41.63
CA ALA A 108 13.58 -26.78 42.22
C ALA A 108 12.86 -28.12 41.94
N GLY A 109 13.48 -29.04 41.18
CA GLY A 109 12.92 -30.35 40.82
C GLY A 109 12.03 -30.36 39.57
N ASP A 110 11.78 -29.21 38.96
CA ASP A 110 11.03 -29.11 37.71
C ASP A 110 11.88 -29.53 36.51
N SER A 111 11.29 -30.31 35.60
CA SER A 111 11.92 -30.76 34.36
C SER A 111 11.52 -29.86 33.19
N HIS A 112 12.51 -29.50 32.38
CA HIS A 112 12.36 -28.60 31.23
C HIS A 112 13.08 -29.18 30.02
N TYR A 113 12.52 -28.97 28.83
CA TYR A 113 13.22 -29.22 27.59
C TYR A 113 14.26 -28.13 27.33
N VAL A 114 15.44 -28.53 26.86
CA VAL A 114 16.54 -27.62 26.50
C VAL A 114 17.02 -27.92 25.09
N ARG A 115 17.28 -26.85 24.35
CA ARG A 115 17.90 -26.91 23.02
C ARG A 115 18.85 -25.74 22.83
N MET A 116 19.79 -25.92 21.91
CA MET A 116 20.77 -24.90 21.53
C MET A 116 20.56 -24.54 20.06
N LEU A 117 20.51 -23.25 19.75
CA LEU A 117 20.44 -22.72 18.39
C LEU A 117 21.65 -21.83 18.10
N SER A 118 22.02 -21.65 16.83
CA SER A 118 22.99 -20.61 16.46
C SER A 118 22.39 -19.22 16.71
N TYR A 119 23.23 -18.28 17.13
CA TYR A 119 22.83 -16.88 17.25
C TYR A 119 22.92 -16.17 15.90
N LEU A 120 21.95 -15.32 15.60
CA LEU A 120 21.90 -14.53 14.37
C LEU A 120 22.20 -13.05 14.66
N PRO A 121 23.34 -12.50 14.20
CA PRO A 121 23.61 -11.08 14.37
C PRO A 121 22.71 -10.19 13.49
N GLY A 122 22.36 -9.01 13.99
CA GLY A 122 21.54 -8.07 13.24
C GLY A 122 20.80 -7.13 14.16
N LYS A 123 20.12 -6.15 13.58
CA LYS A 123 19.21 -5.27 14.31
C LYS A 123 17.77 -5.65 13.96
N PRO A 124 16.87 -5.74 14.94
CA PRO A 124 15.44 -5.90 14.64
C PRO A 124 14.94 -4.78 13.72
N LEU A 125 14.07 -5.11 12.77
CA LEU A 125 13.50 -4.15 11.80
C LEU A 125 12.89 -2.93 12.50
N ALA A 126 12.23 -3.13 13.65
CA ALA A 126 11.65 -2.09 14.51
C ALA A 126 12.66 -1.00 14.91
N LYS A 127 13.96 -1.35 15.02
CA LYS A 127 15.05 -0.49 15.48
C LYS A 127 15.90 0.09 14.35
N VAL A 128 15.55 -0.20 13.09
CA VAL A 128 16.26 0.32 11.91
C VAL A 128 15.46 1.47 11.30
N LYS A 129 16.17 2.54 10.93
CA LYS A 129 15.65 3.65 10.14
C LYS A 129 16.71 4.10 9.12
N PRO A 130 16.31 4.62 7.95
CA PRO A 130 14.95 4.66 7.44
C PRO A 130 14.44 3.27 7.02
N HIS A 131 13.11 3.14 6.91
CA HIS A 131 12.48 1.98 6.25
C HIS A 131 12.24 2.32 4.77
N ASP A 132 13.32 2.42 4.01
CA ASP A 132 13.23 2.75 2.58
C ASP A 132 12.61 1.61 1.76
N ALA A 133 12.22 1.92 0.52
CA ALA A 133 11.58 0.95 -0.38
C ALA A 133 12.45 -0.28 -0.67
N GLY A 134 13.79 -0.14 -0.64
CA GLY A 134 14.72 -1.24 -0.87
C GLY A 134 14.70 -2.24 0.29
N LEU A 135 14.75 -1.75 1.54
CA LEU A 135 14.63 -2.58 2.73
C LEU A 135 13.26 -3.28 2.77
N LEU A 136 12.17 -2.55 2.56
CA LEU A 136 10.82 -3.11 2.59
C LEU A 136 10.58 -4.13 1.47
N LYS A 137 11.14 -3.90 0.28
CA LYS A 137 11.15 -4.91 -0.79
C LYS A 137 11.96 -6.15 -0.42
N SER A 138 13.10 -5.98 0.26
CA SER A 138 13.90 -7.12 0.73
C SER A 138 13.17 -7.96 1.79
N LEU A 139 12.33 -7.34 2.63
CA LEU A 139 11.46 -8.05 3.57
C LEU A 139 10.46 -8.94 2.85
N GLY A 140 9.71 -8.36 1.90
CA GLY A 140 8.75 -9.11 1.11
C GLY A 140 9.40 -10.29 0.39
N PHE A 141 10.54 -10.04 -0.26
CA PHE A 141 11.30 -11.07 -0.97
C PHE A 141 11.79 -12.18 -0.04
N PHE A 142 12.27 -11.82 1.15
CA PHE A 142 12.70 -12.78 2.16
C PHE A 142 11.53 -13.69 2.59
N ILE A 143 10.38 -13.10 2.92
CA ILE A 143 9.20 -13.83 3.37
C ILE A 143 8.65 -14.73 2.26
N GLY A 144 8.57 -14.25 1.02
CA GLY A 144 8.13 -15.08 -0.09
C GLY A 144 9.03 -16.30 -0.31
N ASN A 145 10.35 -16.16 -0.17
CA ASN A 145 11.26 -17.31 -0.24
C ASN A 145 11.13 -18.25 0.98
N LEU A 146 10.77 -17.74 2.15
CA LEU A 146 10.47 -18.56 3.31
C LEU A 146 9.24 -19.43 3.07
N ASP A 147 8.18 -18.86 2.48
CA ASP A 147 6.99 -19.61 2.11
C ASP A 147 7.27 -20.63 1.00
N VAL A 148 8.10 -20.30 0.01
CA VAL A 148 8.59 -21.28 -0.98
C VAL A 148 9.31 -22.42 -0.27
N ALA A 149 10.23 -22.12 0.64
CA ALA A 149 10.99 -23.13 1.38
C ALA A 149 10.08 -24.02 2.24
N LEU A 150 9.01 -23.48 2.82
CA LEU A 150 8.07 -24.22 3.67
C LEU A 150 6.92 -24.88 2.91
N SER A 151 6.72 -24.57 1.63
CA SER A 151 5.58 -25.05 0.83
C SER A 151 5.46 -26.58 0.76
N SER A 152 6.58 -27.30 0.87
CA SER A 152 6.64 -28.77 0.87
C SER A 152 6.85 -29.38 2.27
N PHE A 153 6.99 -28.55 3.30
CA PHE A 153 7.17 -28.99 4.68
C PHE A 153 5.82 -29.25 5.34
N ASP A 154 5.74 -30.35 6.10
CA ASP A 154 4.59 -30.65 6.95
C ASP A 154 5.04 -31.34 8.23
N HIS A 155 4.23 -31.23 9.28
CA HIS A 155 4.45 -31.89 10.56
C HIS A 155 3.11 -32.02 11.31
N PRO A 156 2.82 -33.14 12.02
CA PRO A 156 1.56 -33.30 12.75
C PRO A 156 1.24 -32.15 13.71
N ALA A 157 2.26 -31.62 14.43
CA ALA A 157 2.08 -30.49 15.34
C ALA A 157 1.80 -29.13 14.65
N ALA A 158 1.98 -29.03 13.32
CA ALA A 158 1.60 -27.84 12.56
C ALA A 158 0.07 -27.70 12.44
N HIS A 159 -0.67 -28.82 12.48
CA HIS A 159 -2.12 -28.90 12.40
C HIS A 159 -2.78 -28.68 13.76
N ARG A 160 -2.45 -27.55 14.39
CA ARG A 160 -2.92 -27.17 15.74
C ARG A 160 -3.94 -26.03 15.68
N LYS A 161 -4.84 -25.98 16.67
CA LYS A 161 -5.65 -24.77 16.91
C LYS A 161 -4.80 -23.74 17.64
N PHE A 162 -4.37 -22.71 16.94
CA PHE A 162 -3.56 -21.65 17.49
C PHE A 162 -4.29 -20.31 17.50
N HIS A 163 -4.26 -19.60 18.64
CA HIS A 163 -5.06 -18.37 18.83
C HIS A 163 -4.52 -17.17 18.05
N TRP A 164 -3.27 -17.22 17.59
CA TRP A 164 -2.70 -16.20 16.70
C TRP A 164 -2.81 -16.55 15.20
N ASP A 165 -3.40 -17.69 14.86
CA ASP A 165 -3.70 -18.04 13.46
C ASP A 165 -4.87 -17.18 12.95
N LEU A 166 -4.65 -16.45 11.84
CA LEU A 166 -5.68 -15.63 11.20
C LEU A 166 -6.90 -16.42 10.73
N LYS A 167 -6.76 -17.73 10.49
CA LYS A 167 -7.91 -18.62 10.22
C LYS A 167 -8.92 -18.64 11.37
N GLN A 168 -8.48 -18.35 12.60
CA GLN A 168 -9.33 -18.24 13.80
C GLN A 168 -9.67 -16.79 14.19
N ALA A 169 -9.31 -15.81 13.34
CA ALA A 169 -9.50 -14.39 13.66
C ALA A 169 -10.95 -14.04 14.06
N PRO A 170 -12.01 -14.50 13.34
CA PRO A 170 -13.38 -14.17 13.74
C PRO A 170 -13.72 -14.60 15.16
N GLN A 171 -13.45 -15.87 15.50
CA GLN A 171 -13.78 -16.44 16.79
C GLN A 171 -12.99 -15.77 17.92
N VAL A 172 -11.70 -15.52 17.69
CA VAL A 172 -10.81 -14.84 18.64
C VAL A 172 -11.29 -13.42 18.89
N ILE A 173 -11.53 -12.64 17.82
CA ILE A 173 -11.98 -11.25 17.91
C ILE A 173 -13.33 -11.18 18.63
N GLU A 174 -14.32 -11.99 18.26
CA GLU A 174 -15.64 -11.99 18.91
C GLU A 174 -15.56 -12.28 20.41
N SER A 175 -14.72 -13.25 20.80
CA SER A 175 -14.55 -13.61 22.20
C SER A 175 -13.88 -12.52 23.04
N LEU A 176 -12.95 -11.76 22.45
CA LEU A 176 -12.13 -10.76 23.15
C LEU A 176 -12.62 -9.33 22.96
N MET A 177 -13.45 -9.02 21.97
CA MET A 177 -13.88 -7.64 21.65
C MET A 177 -14.51 -6.92 22.85
N LYS A 178 -15.23 -7.64 23.70
CA LYS A 178 -15.85 -7.10 24.94
C LYS A 178 -14.83 -6.58 25.95
N THR A 179 -13.56 -6.96 25.82
CA THR A 179 -12.46 -6.53 26.70
C THR A 179 -11.90 -5.16 26.32
N VAL A 180 -12.09 -4.73 25.07
CA VAL A 180 -11.73 -3.37 24.60
C VAL A 180 -12.60 -2.36 25.33
N HIS A 181 -12.00 -1.35 25.98
CA HIS A 181 -12.76 -0.42 26.83
C HIS A 181 -13.58 0.60 26.04
N ASP A 182 -13.02 1.13 24.94
CA ASP A 182 -13.65 2.17 24.12
C ASP A 182 -14.70 1.59 23.15
N LYS A 183 -15.92 2.15 23.21
CA LYS A 183 -17.05 1.79 22.35
C LYS A 183 -16.84 2.16 20.88
N LYS A 184 -16.14 3.26 20.59
CA LYS A 184 -15.81 3.63 19.21
C LYS A 184 -14.90 2.59 18.58
N ASN A 185 -13.88 2.16 19.31
CA ASN A 185 -12.97 1.10 18.91
C ASN A 185 -13.68 -0.26 18.74
N GLN A 186 -14.59 -0.63 19.66
CA GLN A 186 -15.44 -1.82 19.48
C GLN A 186 -16.26 -1.74 18.18
N SER A 187 -16.90 -0.59 17.90
CA SER A 187 -17.69 -0.40 16.68
C SER A 187 -16.83 -0.52 15.41
N MET A 188 -15.63 0.05 15.43
CA MET A 188 -14.68 -0.03 14.31
C MET A 188 -14.26 -1.48 14.03
N ILE A 189 -13.86 -2.24 15.06
CA ILE A 189 -13.54 -3.67 14.90
C ILE A 189 -14.74 -4.44 14.38
N HIS A 190 -15.94 -4.19 14.91
CA HIS A 190 -17.15 -4.88 14.47
C HIS A 190 -17.46 -4.62 12.99
N LYS A 191 -17.23 -3.39 12.48
CA LYS A 191 -17.37 -3.07 11.05
C LYS A 191 -16.39 -3.87 10.20
N PHE A 192 -15.11 -3.91 10.59
CA PHE A 192 -14.10 -4.69 9.88
C PHE A 192 -14.41 -6.18 9.88
N LEU A 193 -14.82 -6.73 11.02
CA LEU A 193 -15.19 -8.14 11.14
C LEU A 193 -16.41 -8.48 10.25
N THR A 194 -17.44 -7.64 10.26
CA THR A 194 -18.62 -7.82 9.40
C THR A 194 -18.25 -7.79 7.91
N HIS A 195 -17.35 -6.88 7.51
CA HIS A 195 -16.84 -6.83 6.14
C HIS A 195 -16.05 -8.11 5.79
N TYR A 196 -15.13 -8.53 6.65
CA TYR A 196 -14.35 -9.75 6.47
C TYR A 196 -15.24 -10.99 6.30
N GLN A 197 -16.25 -11.16 7.17
CA GLN A 197 -17.17 -12.30 7.14
C GLN A 197 -17.99 -12.36 5.85
N SER A 198 -18.38 -11.19 5.29
CA SER A 198 -19.18 -11.11 4.07
C SER A 198 -18.35 -11.18 2.78
N SER A 199 -17.13 -10.63 2.78
CA SER A 199 -16.35 -10.37 1.55
C SER A 199 -15.14 -11.27 1.39
N THR A 200 -14.50 -11.68 2.50
CA THR A 200 -13.25 -12.43 2.50
C THR A 200 -13.42 -13.88 2.93
N GLN A 201 -14.16 -14.14 4.01
CA GLN A 201 -14.35 -15.51 4.54
C GLN A 201 -14.86 -16.52 3.50
N PRO A 202 -15.81 -16.19 2.59
CA PRO A 202 -16.27 -17.13 1.56
C PRO A 202 -15.21 -17.50 0.51
N LYS A 203 -14.10 -16.76 0.44
CA LYS A 203 -13.03 -16.98 -0.55
C LYS A 203 -11.89 -17.86 -0.02
N LEU A 204 -11.78 -18.02 1.30
CA LEU A 204 -10.61 -18.63 1.96
C LEU A 204 -10.37 -20.09 1.57
N ASP A 205 -11.44 -20.85 1.32
CA ASP A 205 -11.36 -22.27 0.90
C ASP A 205 -10.67 -22.46 -0.47
N ARG A 206 -10.51 -21.38 -1.24
CA ARG A 206 -9.89 -21.38 -2.57
C ARG A 206 -8.46 -20.86 -2.56
N ILE A 207 -7.92 -20.50 -1.38
CA ILE A 207 -6.58 -19.93 -1.23
C ILE A 207 -5.60 -21.03 -0.82
N ARG A 208 -4.36 -20.91 -1.30
CA ARG A 208 -3.28 -21.84 -0.98
C ARG A 208 -3.04 -21.89 0.53
N GLN A 209 -2.74 -23.10 1.02
CA GLN A 209 -2.40 -23.36 2.42
C GLN A 209 -1.05 -24.06 2.49
N SER A 210 -0.29 -23.75 3.53
CA SER A 210 0.99 -24.37 3.84
C SER A 210 1.32 -24.19 5.32
N VAL A 211 2.37 -24.84 5.78
CA VAL A 211 3.05 -24.40 7.00
C VAL A 211 3.66 -23.03 6.75
N ILE A 212 3.45 -22.09 7.67
CA ILE A 212 4.06 -20.74 7.65
C ILE A 212 4.74 -20.42 8.98
N HIS A 213 5.57 -19.37 9.01
CA HIS A 213 6.25 -18.90 10.22
C HIS A 213 5.26 -18.29 11.25
N ASN A 214 4.23 -17.61 10.75
CA ASN A 214 3.10 -16.99 11.43
C ASN A 214 3.44 -15.85 12.42
N ASP A 215 4.68 -15.38 12.44
CA ASP A 215 5.08 -14.28 13.33
C ASP A 215 6.27 -13.45 12.82
N ALA A 216 6.31 -13.12 11.52
CA ALA A 216 7.27 -12.19 10.94
C ALA A 216 7.00 -10.72 11.34
N ASN A 217 6.90 -10.46 12.65
CA ASN A 217 6.79 -9.11 13.21
C ASN A 217 8.13 -8.35 13.15
N ASP A 218 8.09 -7.04 13.38
CA ASP A 218 9.24 -6.15 13.23
C ASP A 218 10.35 -6.34 14.31
N TYR A 219 10.10 -7.13 15.35
CA TYR A 219 11.12 -7.55 16.32
C TYR A 219 11.79 -8.88 15.98
N ASN A 220 11.09 -9.76 15.24
CA ASN A 220 11.58 -11.07 14.84
C ASN A 220 12.32 -11.06 13.49
N VAL A 221 12.16 -10.01 12.69
CA VAL A 221 12.93 -9.81 11.46
C VAL A 221 14.23 -9.07 11.76
N LEU A 222 15.36 -9.69 11.42
CA LEU A 222 16.69 -9.12 11.58
C LEU A 222 17.21 -8.51 10.27
N VAL A 223 17.80 -7.33 10.42
CA VAL A 223 18.28 -6.47 9.34
C VAL A 223 19.77 -6.23 9.48
N VAL A 224 20.46 -6.22 8.33
CA VAL A 224 21.90 -5.96 8.22
C VAL A 224 22.19 -4.87 7.17
N PRO A 225 23.32 -4.16 7.30
CA PRO A 225 23.77 -3.22 6.27
C PRO A 225 23.99 -3.90 4.91
N ARG A 226 23.66 -3.17 3.84
CA ARG A 226 23.94 -3.52 2.45
C ARG A 226 24.66 -2.34 1.78
N GLY A 227 25.97 -2.45 1.60
CA GLY A 227 26.78 -1.32 1.15
C GLY A 227 26.79 -0.18 2.18
N SER A 228 26.99 1.06 1.73
CA SER A 228 27.22 2.20 2.63
C SER A 228 25.95 2.84 3.21
N TRP A 229 24.81 2.76 2.49
CA TRP A 229 23.63 3.57 2.81
C TRP A 229 22.31 2.80 2.78
N GLN A 230 22.34 1.49 2.54
CA GLN A 230 21.13 0.67 2.44
C GLN A 230 21.16 -0.42 3.49
N ASN A 231 19.98 -0.94 3.81
CA ASN A 231 19.81 -2.10 4.67
C ASN A 231 19.08 -3.21 3.90
N ARG A 232 19.22 -4.45 4.35
CA ARG A 232 18.43 -5.57 3.86
C ARG A 232 18.03 -6.50 5.01
N VAL A 233 16.92 -7.18 4.85
CA VAL A 233 16.58 -8.33 5.70
C VAL A 233 17.60 -9.44 5.47
N ASP A 234 17.97 -10.11 6.57
CA ASP A 234 18.98 -11.18 6.57
C ASP A 234 18.45 -12.50 7.13
N SER A 235 17.56 -12.42 8.12
CA SER A 235 17.02 -13.59 8.79
C SER A 235 15.75 -13.29 9.59
N VAL A 236 15.01 -14.34 9.93
CA VAL A 236 13.90 -14.33 10.89
C VAL A 236 14.23 -15.25 12.06
N ILE A 237 13.80 -14.86 13.25
CA ILE A 237 13.89 -15.64 14.49
C ILE A 237 12.50 -15.98 15.02
N ASP A 238 12.48 -16.89 15.98
CA ASP A 238 11.31 -17.30 16.77
C ASP A 238 10.22 -18.06 16.01
N TYR A 239 10.46 -19.35 15.83
CA TYR A 239 9.57 -20.28 15.11
C TYR A 239 8.44 -20.80 16.04
N GLY A 240 8.20 -20.21 17.20
CA GLY A 240 7.23 -20.70 18.19
C GLY A 240 5.76 -20.70 17.71
N ASP A 241 5.44 -19.80 16.79
CA ASP A 241 4.07 -19.49 16.38
C ASP A 241 3.64 -20.18 15.09
N MET A 242 4.52 -21.00 14.51
CA MET A 242 4.26 -21.73 13.26
C MET A 242 2.97 -22.53 13.29
N VAL A 243 2.30 -22.60 12.13
CA VAL A 243 1.02 -23.29 11.96
C VAL A 243 0.78 -23.61 10.48
N TYR A 244 0.00 -24.66 10.20
CA TYR A 244 -0.55 -24.91 8.87
C TYR A 244 -1.82 -24.07 8.65
N THR A 245 -1.77 -23.08 7.75
CA THR A 245 -2.89 -22.15 7.49
C THR A 245 -2.80 -21.56 6.07
N HIS A 246 -3.61 -20.54 5.74
CA HIS A 246 -3.55 -19.83 4.46
C HIS A 246 -2.17 -19.17 4.30
N THR A 247 -1.44 -19.50 3.24
CA THR A 247 -0.05 -19.07 3.04
C THR A 247 0.09 -17.55 3.03
N VAL A 248 -0.86 -16.86 2.39
CA VAL A 248 -0.89 -15.38 2.31
C VAL A 248 -0.97 -14.67 3.68
N ASN A 249 -1.32 -15.39 4.76
CA ASN A 249 -1.31 -14.84 6.11
C ASN A 249 0.08 -14.33 6.53
N GLU A 250 1.16 -14.97 6.08
CA GLU A 250 2.53 -14.54 6.41
C GLU A 250 2.80 -13.11 5.89
N LEU A 251 2.43 -12.85 4.63
CA LEU A 251 2.51 -11.52 4.03
C LEU A 251 1.62 -10.52 4.75
N ALA A 252 0.40 -10.90 5.10
CA ALA A 252 -0.54 -10.04 5.83
C ALA A 252 0.03 -9.59 7.18
N ILE A 253 0.69 -10.51 7.91
CA ILE A 253 1.33 -10.22 9.19
C ILE A 253 2.47 -9.22 8.99
N ALA A 254 3.38 -9.46 8.05
CA ALA A 254 4.50 -8.55 7.80
C ALA A 254 4.05 -7.15 7.37
N CYS A 255 3.04 -7.06 6.51
CA CYS A 255 2.43 -5.80 6.13
C CYS A 255 1.84 -5.06 7.34
N ALA A 256 1.12 -5.75 8.24
CA ALA A 256 0.52 -5.14 9.43
C ALA A 256 1.57 -4.40 10.29
N TYR A 257 2.74 -4.99 10.53
CA TYR A 257 3.79 -4.35 11.33
C TYR A 257 4.53 -3.25 10.57
N VAL A 258 4.79 -3.41 9.27
CA VAL A 258 5.42 -2.36 8.45
C VAL A 258 4.55 -1.12 8.34
N MET A 259 3.23 -1.29 8.28
CA MET A 259 2.24 -0.23 8.17
C MET A 259 2.12 0.63 9.44
N MET A 260 2.50 0.11 10.61
CA MET A 260 2.40 0.85 11.88
C MET A 260 3.36 2.04 11.93
N GLY A 261 2.84 3.18 12.41
CA GLY A 261 3.63 4.40 12.59
C GLY A 261 4.05 5.08 11.28
N LYS A 262 3.34 4.78 10.18
CA LYS A 262 3.55 5.37 8.84
C LYS A 262 2.55 6.47 8.56
N ALA A 263 3.00 7.52 7.88
CA ALA A 263 2.14 8.59 7.37
C ALA A 263 1.27 8.09 6.21
N ASP A 264 1.82 7.23 5.35
CA ASP A 264 1.09 6.55 4.27
C ASP A 264 1.29 5.02 4.40
N PRO A 265 0.47 4.34 5.22
CA PRO A 265 0.63 2.91 5.50
C PRO A 265 0.56 2.05 4.23
N VAL A 266 -0.36 2.35 3.31
CA VAL A 266 -0.54 1.55 2.09
C VAL A 266 0.71 1.67 1.20
N SER A 267 1.25 2.88 1.04
CA SER A 267 2.50 3.09 0.30
C SER A 267 3.69 2.34 0.92
N ALA A 268 3.78 2.29 2.25
CA ALA A 268 4.82 1.51 2.95
C ALA A 268 4.67 -0.01 2.72
N ALA A 269 3.46 -0.53 2.57
CA ALA A 269 3.23 -1.95 2.29
C ALA A 269 3.53 -2.34 0.83
N LYS A 270 3.38 -1.44 -0.15
CA LYS A 270 3.57 -1.74 -1.59
C LYS A 270 4.92 -2.43 -1.89
N PRO A 271 6.08 -1.95 -1.42
CA PRO A 271 7.36 -2.64 -1.67
C PRO A 271 7.42 -4.04 -1.07
N VAL A 272 6.81 -4.27 0.10
CA VAL A 272 6.74 -5.60 0.74
C VAL A 272 5.94 -6.55 -0.15
N VAL A 273 4.76 -6.13 -0.60
CA VAL A 273 3.92 -6.93 -1.51
C VAL A 273 4.64 -7.23 -2.83
N ALA A 274 5.31 -6.22 -3.42
CA ALA A 274 6.09 -6.40 -4.64
C ALA A 274 7.26 -7.38 -4.46
N GLY A 275 7.97 -7.29 -3.32
CA GLY A 275 9.06 -8.20 -2.98
C GLY A 275 8.57 -9.63 -2.80
N TYR A 276 7.45 -9.81 -2.10
CA TYR A 276 6.83 -11.11 -1.90
C TYR A 276 6.40 -11.72 -3.22
N HIS A 277 5.64 -10.98 -4.04
CA HIS A 277 5.19 -11.43 -5.36
C HIS A 277 6.36 -11.83 -6.28
N GLN A 278 7.51 -11.16 -6.17
CA GLN A 278 8.72 -11.52 -6.92
C GLN A 278 9.28 -12.91 -6.53
N ALA A 279 9.17 -13.31 -5.26
CA ALA A 279 9.67 -14.59 -4.77
C ALA A 279 8.61 -15.70 -4.81
N TYR A 280 7.36 -15.37 -4.46
CA TYR A 280 6.20 -16.25 -4.46
C TYR A 280 5.02 -15.51 -5.11
N PRO A 281 4.76 -15.74 -6.42
CA PRO A 281 3.73 -15.00 -7.14
C PRO A 281 2.35 -15.15 -6.51
N LEU A 282 1.76 -14.00 -6.17
CA LEU A 282 0.40 -13.89 -5.64
C LEU A 282 -0.64 -14.08 -6.74
N GLU A 283 -1.71 -14.79 -6.41
CA GLU A 283 -2.90 -14.96 -7.26
C GLU A 283 -3.89 -13.81 -7.07
N ASP A 284 -4.80 -13.60 -8.04
CA ASP A 284 -5.84 -12.56 -7.96
C ASP A 284 -6.69 -12.70 -6.68
N ILE A 285 -7.01 -13.94 -6.28
CA ILE A 285 -7.83 -14.20 -5.10
C ILE A 285 -7.11 -13.83 -3.79
N GLU A 286 -5.79 -14.07 -3.71
CA GLU A 286 -4.96 -13.74 -2.56
C GLU A 286 -4.84 -12.22 -2.40
N LEU A 287 -4.62 -11.49 -3.50
CA LEU A 287 -4.61 -10.03 -3.49
C LEU A 287 -5.97 -9.46 -3.06
N SER A 288 -7.08 -10.10 -3.46
CA SER A 288 -8.44 -9.66 -3.11
C SER A 288 -8.82 -9.82 -1.65
N VAL A 289 -8.03 -10.55 -0.85
CA VAL A 289 -8.26 -10.76 0.59
C VAL A 289 -7.15 -10.18 1.48
N LEU A 290 -6.00 -9.82 0.90
CA LEU A 290 -4.81 -9.43 1.65
C LEU A 290 -5.06 -8.23 2.58
N PHE A 291 -5.81 -7.22 2.12
CA PHE A 291 -6.15 -6.07 2.94
C PHE A 291 -6.94 -6.47 4.20
N ASP A 292 -7.97 -7.29 4.03
CA ASP A 292 -8.80 -7.70 5.17
C ASP A 292 -8.01 -8.57 6.14
N LEU A 293 -7.10 -9.43 5.65
CA LEU A 293 -6.21 -10.23 6.51
C LEU A 293 -5.24 -9.37 7.32
N ILE A 294 -4.69 -8.30 6.73
CA ILE A 294 -3.89 -7.31 7.45
C ILE A 294 -4.72 -6.68 8.57
N VAL A 295 -5.94 -6.25 8.26
CA VAL A 295 -6.86 -5.64 9.24
C VAL A 295 -7.23 -6.64 10.34
N MET A 296 -7.50 -7.90 10.01
CA MET A 296 -7.79 -8.94 11.00
C MET A 296 -6.60 -9.19 11.94
N ARG A 297 -5.36 -9.17 11.44
CA ARG A 297 -4.17 -9.26 12.31
C ARG A 297 -4.13 -8.12 13.31
N LEU A 298 -4.37 -6.89 12.85
CA LEU A 298 -4.41 -5.69 13.71
C LEU A 298 -5.53 -5.79 14.75
N CYS A 299 -6.74 -6.19 14.34
CA CYS A 299 -7.87 -6.40 15.25
C CYS A 299 -7.57 -7.45 16.32
N MET A 300 -6.97 -8.59 15.93
CA MET A 300 -6.54 -9.61 16.89
C MET A 300 -5.51 -9.06 17.86
N SER A 301 -4.49 -8.34 17.38
CA SER A 301 -3.45 -7.76 18.23
C SER A 301 -4.01 -6.81 19.29
N VAL A 302 -4.90 -5.89 18.91
CA VAL A 302 -5.50 -4.94 19.88
C VAL A 302 -6.50 -5.61 20.83
N CYS A 303 -7.23 -6.63 20.37
CA CYS A 303 -8.12 -7.42 21.24
C CYS A 303 -7.33 -8.23 22.27
N HIS A 304 -6.22 -8.86 21.86
CA HIS A 304 -5.32 -9.57 22.77
C HIS A 304 -4.66 -8.63 23.77
N ALA A 305 -4.15 -7.48 23.32
CA ALA A 305 -3.58 -6.46 24.21
C ALA A 305 -4.59 -6.01 25.27
N ALA A 306 -5.83 -5.69 24.87
CA ALA A 306 -6.89 -5.29 25.79
C ALA A 306 -7.22 -6.38 26.82
N TYR A 307 -7.27 -7.65 26.40
CA TYR A 307 -7.46 -8.78 27.32
C TYR A 307 -6.29 -8.95 28.29
N GLN A 308 -5.05 -8.91 27.78
CA GLN A 308 -3.84 -9.11 28.59
C GLN A 308 -3.66 -7.99 29.62
N ILE A 309 -3.93 -6.72 29.26
CA ILE A 309 -3.89 -5.58 30.20
C ILE A 309 -4.89 -5.79 31.35
N ARG A 310 -6.07 -6.33 31.10
CA ARG A 310 -7.03 -6.65 32.17
C ARG A 310 -6.53 -7.76 33.11
N MET A 311 -5.72 -8.69 32.60
CA MET A 311 -5.20 -9.82 33.37
C MET A 311 -3.89 -9.48 34.11
N ALA A 312 -3.08 -8.57 33.58
CA ALA A 312 -1.79 -8.16 34.11
C ALA A 312 -1.55 -6.65 33.88
N PRO A 313 -2.22 -5.76 34.63
CA PRO A 313 -2.21 -4.32 34.40
C PRO A 313 -0.81 -3.67 34.52
N ASP A 314 0.11 -4.29 35.27
CA ASP A 314 1.44 -3.75 35.53
C ASP A 314 2.49 -4.10 34.44
N ASN A 315 2.13 -4.87 33.42
CA ASN A 315 3.07 -5.29 32.38
C ASN A 315 3.16 -4.27 31.24
N ALA A 316 4.09 -3.30 31.38
CA ALA A 316 4.33 -2.23 30.40
C ALA A 316 4.70 -2.72 28.99
N TYR A 317 5.20 -3.95 28.83
CA TYR A 317 5.54 -4.54 27.52
C TYR A 317 4.31 -4.70 26.62
N LEU A 318 3.14 -4.96 27.23
CA LEU A 318 1.88 -5.20 26.52
C LEU A 318 1.31 -3.95 25.81
N GLN A 319 1.86 -2.77 26.09
CA GLN A 319 1.38 -1.49 25.55
C GLN A 319 2.19 -1.00 24.34
N ILE A 320 3.33 -1.63 24.03
CA ILE A 320 4.30 -1.11 23.04
C ILE A 320 3.68 -1.01 21.64
N SER A 321 2.90 -2.02 21.24
CA SER A 321 2.34 -2.13 19.89
C SER A 321 0.89 -1.64 19.79
N GLU A 322 0.23 -1.34 20.92
CA GLU A 322 -1.22 -1.09 20.96
C GLU A 322 -1.58 0.26 20.31
N LYS A 323 -0.93 1.34 20.72
CA LYS A 323 -1.23 2.69 20.22
C LYS A 323 -0.96 2.84 18.71
N PRO A 324 0.17 2.34 18.16
CA PRO A 324 0.39 2.33 16.71
C PRO A 324 -0.66 1.51 15.96
N ALA A 325 -1.08 0.36 16.49
CA ALA A 325 -2.11 -0.48 15.86
C ALA A 325 -3.48 0.21 15.81
N TRP A 326 -3.92 0.87 16.89
CA TRP A 326 -5.16 1.66 16.89
C TRP A 326 -5.11 2.85 15.93
N THR A 327 -3.96 3.54 15.87
CA THR A 327 -3.76 4.65 14.92
C THR A 327 -3.91 4.15 13.49
N LEU A 328 -3.26 3.01 13.18
CA LEU A 328 -3.35 2.39 11.86
C LEU A 328 -4.77 1.93 11.53
N LEU A 329 -5.48 1.25 12.44
CA LEU A 329 -6.87 0.84 12.22
C LEU A 329 -7.78 2.04 11.90
N GLY A 330 -7.56 3.18 12.58
CA GLY A 330 -8.27 4.42 12.29
C GLY A 330 -7.89 5.05 10.94
N GLN A 331 -6.64 4.89 10.47
CA GLN A 331 -6.27 5.30 9.11
C GLN A 331 -6.91 4.39 8.05
N LEU A 332 -6.90 3.07 8.28
CA LEU A 332 -7.43 2.09 7.35
C LEU A 332 -8.96 2.10 7.27
N SER A 333 -9.66 2.59 8.29
CA SER A 333 -11.13 2.74 8.26
C SER A 333 -11.59 3.79 7.26
N GLU A 334 -10.72 4.73 6.88
CA GLU A 334 -11.02 5.80 5.93
C GLU A 334 -10.64 5.44 4.49
N ILE A 335 -10.09 4.24 4.25
CA ILE A 335 -9.64 3.79 2.94
C ILE A 335 -10.55 2.66 2.46
N HIS A 336 -11.09 2.79 1.25
CA HIS A 336 -11.90 1.74 0.66
C HIS A 336 -11.04 0.47 0.39
N PRO A 337 -11.45 -0.74 0.81
CA PRO A 337 -10.68 -1.99 0.65
C PRO A 337 -10.17 -2.24 -0.77
N ARG A 338 -11.04 -2.09 -1.78
CA ARG A 338 -10.67 -2.24 -3.20
C ARG A 338 -9.59 -1.27 -3.66
N PHE A 339 -9.51 -0.06 -3.10
CA PHE A 339 -8.44 0.86 -3.45
C PHE A 339 -7.06 0.32 -3.01
N VAL A 340 -7.00 -0.32 -1.83
CA VAL A 340 -5.78 -0.97 -1.35
C VAL A 340 -5.42 -2.18 -2.20
N GLU A 341 -6.40 -3.00 -2.59
CA GLU A 341 -6.21 -4.08 -3.55
C GLU A 341 -5.57 -3.56 -4.85
N TYR A 342 -6.11 -2.49 -5.43
CA TYR A 342 -5.60 -1.92 -6.69
C TYR A 342 -4.16 -1.41 -6.55
N GLN A 343 -3.81 -0.85 -5.40
CA GLN A 343 -2.44 -0.43 -5.07
C GLN A 343 -1.47 -1.62 -4.92
N PHE A 344 -1.94 -2.75 -4.38
CA PHE A 344 -1.16 -3.97 -4.27
C PHE A 344 -0.99 -4.68 -5.61
N ARG A 345 -2.04 -4.74 -6.44
CA ARG A 345 -1.97 -5.22 -7.83
C ARG A 345 -0.96 -4.41 -8.64
N ASP A 346 -0.96 -3.09 -8.48
CA ASP A 346 0.02 -2.20 -9.09
C ASP A 346 1.46 -2.51 -8.64
N ALA A 347 1.66 -2.75 -7.34
CA ALA A 347 2.96 -3.15 -6.80
C ALA A 347 3.47 -4.48 -7.39
N CYS A 348 2.55 -5.41 -7.71
CA CYS A 348 2.83 -6.66 -8.42
C CYS A 348 2.96 -6.51 -9.94
N ASN A 349 2.89 -5.29 -10.47
CA ASN A 349 2.89 -5.01 -11.92
C ASN A 349 1.71 -5.65 -12.69
N MET A 350 0.62 -5.96 -11.99
CA MET A 350 -0.65 -6.45 -12.57
C MET A 350 -1.55 -5.27 -12.95
N SER A 351 -2.61 -5.49 -13.73
CA SER A 351 -3.62 -4.44 -13.98
C SER A 351 -4.24 -4.01 -12.63
N PRO A 352 -4.20 -2.71 -12.25
CA PRO A 352 -4.72 -2.26 -10.97
C PRO A 352 -6.21 -2.58 -10.82
N VAL A 353 -7.02 -2.33 -11.84
CA VAL A 353 -8.45 -2.67 -11.85
C VAL A 353 -8.65 -3.92 -12.71
N PRO A 354 -9.12 -5.06 -12.13
CA PRO A 354 -9.20 -6.34 -12.84
C PRO A 354 -10.02 -6.31 -14.13
N HIS A 355 -11.08 -5.50 -14.19
CA HIS A 355 -11.98 -5.39 -15.35
C HIS A 355 -11.66 -4.23 -16.30
N LEU A 356 -10.57 -3.49 -16.11
CA LEU A 356 -10.20 -2.34 -16.94
C LEU A 356 -10.11 -2.71 -18.43
N GLU A 357 -9.41 -3.80 -18.76
CA GLU A 357 -9.20 -4.22 -20.16
C GLU A 357 -10.54 -4.54 -20.85
N LYS A 358 -11.50 -5.11 -20.12
CA LYS A 358 -12.84 -5.37 -20.64
C LYS A 358 -13.60 -4.08 -20.95
N LEU A 359 -13.48 -3.07 -20.08
CA LEU A 359 -14.08 -1.75 -20.31
C LEU A 359 -13.46 -1.07 -21.53
N VAL A 360 -12.12 -0.99 -21.60
CA VAL A 360 -11.43 -0.35 -22.72
C VAL A 360 -11.80 -1.04 -24.03
N ALA A 361 -11.78 -2.38 -24.07
CA ALA A 361 -12.20 -3.12 -25.26
C ALA A 361 -13.68 -2.87 -25.63
N TRP A 362 -14.57 -2.68 -24.65
CA TRP A 362 -15.96 -2.33 -24.92
C TRP A 362 -16.10 -0.92 -25.51
N LEU A 363 -15.40 0.07 -24.92
CA LEU A 363 -15.38 1.45 -25.41
C LEU A 363 -14.83 1.51 -26.83
N ASP A 364 -13.75 0.80 -27.13
CA ASP A 364 -13.17 0.75 -28.49
C ASP A 364 -14.14 0.15 -29.52
N ARG A 365 -14.90 -0.90 -29.17
CA ARG A 365 -15.93 -1.46 -30.06
C ARG A 365 -17.09 -0.49 -30.32
N LYS A 366 -17.33 0.45 -29.42
CA LYS A 366 -18.40 1.46 -29.51
C LYS A 366 -17.90 2.79 -30.08
N LYS A 367 -16.59 2.95 -30.29
CA LYS A 367 -15.97 4.17 -30.83
C LYS A 367 -16.67 4.62 -32.12
N GLY A 368 -17.00 5.91 -32.19
CA GLY A 368 -17.74 6.51 -33.30
C GLY A 368 -19.26 6.27 -33.28
N ARG A 369 -19.80 5.60 -32.25
CA ARG A 369 -21.25 5.41 -32.05
C ARG A 369 -21.78 6.13 -30.81
N PHE A 370 -20.95 6.94 -30.16
CA PHE A 370 -21.35 7.79 -29.05
C PHE A 370 -21.88 9.12 -29.57
N GLU A 371 -22.86 9.66 -28.87
CA GLU A 371 -23.36 11.01 -29.11
C GLU A 371 -22.31 12.04 -28.65
N PRO A 372 -22.18 13.19 -29.34
CA PRO A 372 -21.24 14.22 -28.94
C PRO A 372 -21.69 14.86 -27.63
N LEU A 373 -20.77 15.02 -26.67
CA LEU A 373 -21.07 15.61 -25.36
C LEU A 373 -21.39 17.11 -25.45
N VAL A 374 -20.80 17.80 -26.44
CA VAL A 374 -20.91 19.24 -26.63
C VAL A 374 -21.14 19.57 -28.10
N ASP A 375 -21.72 20.73 -28.36
CA ASP A 375 -21.98 21.25 -29.70
C ASP A 375 -21.27 22.62 -29.88
N PRO A 376 -20.34 22.78 -30.85
CA PRO A 376 -19.85 21.75 -31.77
C PRO A 376 -19.06 20.64 -31.07
N ALA A 377 -18.98 19.46 -31.70
CA ALA A 377 -18.12 18.38 -31.22
C ALA A 377 -16.63 18.75 -31.39
N PRO A 378 -15.72 18.28 -30.50
CA PRO A 378 -14.28 18.51 -30.64
C PRO A 378 -13.71 17.97 -31.95
N GLY A 379 -12.89 18.77 -32.65
CA GLY A 379 -12.33 18.40 -33.95
C GLY A 379 -11.38 19.43 -34.54
N ASP A 380 -10.72 19.05 -35.64
CA ASP A 380 -9.73 19.90 -36.33
C ASP A 380 -10.36 21.24 -36.77
N GLY A 381 -9.61 22.34 -36.60
CA GLY A 381 -10.03 23.69 -36.98
C GLY A 381 -11.02 24.37 -36.03
N LEU A 382 -11.74 23.62 -35.20
CA LEU A 382 -12.64 24.14 -34.17
C LEU A 382 -12.06 24.05 -32.75
N SER A 383 -11.13 23.12 -32.53
CA SER A 383 -10.52 22.86 -31.23
C SER A 383 -9.04 23.22 -31.20
N MET A 384 -8.55 23.55 -30.01
CA MET A 384 -7.11 23.64 -29.76
C MET A 384 -6.74 22.99 -28.43
N VAL A 385 -5.61 22.28 -28.39
CA VAL A 385 -5.03 21.81 -27.13
C VAL A 385 -4.43 23.00 -26.39
N LEU A 386 -4.80 23.13 -25.12
CA LEU A 386 -4.23 24.05 -24.17
C LEU A 386 -3.15 23.30 -23.37
N ASP A 387 -1.90 23.76 -23.47
CA ASP A 387 -0.86 23.28 -22.58
C ASP A 387 -1.08 23.91 -21.20
N LEU A 388 -1.61 23.13 -20.26
CA LEU A 388 -1.81 23.53 -18.86
C LEU A 388 -0.79 22.85 -17.94
N SER A 389 0.20 22.18 -18.53
CA SER A 389 1.21 21.43 -17.81
C SER A 389 2.13 22.32 -16.99
N VAL A 390 2.92 21.71 -16.11
CA VAL A 390 3.96 22.41 -15.35
C VAL A 390 5.01 23.08 -16.25
N GLU A 391 5.20 22.59 -17.48
CA GLU A 391 6.13 23.16 -18.46
C GLU A 391 5.56 24.42 -19.15
N SER A 392 4.24 24.61 -19.08
CA SER A 392 3.53 25.58 -19.91
C SER A 392 3.89 27.04 -19.56
N PRO A 393 4.27 27.86 -20.56
CA PRO A 393 4.39 29.29 -20.40
C PRO A 393 3.02 30.01 -20.42
N LEU A 394 1.94 29.32 -20.80
CA LEU A 394 0.60 29.92 -20.98
C LEU A 394 0.05 30.48 -19.67
N ILE A 395 0.24 29.73 -18.58
CA ILE A 395 -0.22 30.11 -17.25
C ILE A 395 1.02 30.17 -16.35
N ASN A 396 1.44 31.39 -16.00
CA ASN A 396 2.38 31.56 -14.92
C ASN A 396 1.66 31.39 -13.58
N VAL A 397 1.44 30.13 -13.20
CA VAL A 397 0.76 29.79 -11.94
C VAL A 397 1.44 30.43 -10.73
N MET A 398 2.72 30.77 -10.80
CA MET A 398 3.45 31.37 -9.69
C MET A 398 3.14 32.86 -9.46
N THR A 399 2.46 33.52 -10.41
CA THR A 399 1.97 34.91 -10.26
C THR A 399 0.44 35.00 -10.27
N VAL A 400 -0.24 33.94 -10.70
CA VAL A 400 -1.70 33.89 -10.90
C VAL A 400 -2.35 32.86 -9.95
N GLN A 401 -1.60 32.32 -8.98
CA GLN A 401 -2.16 31.46 -7.94
C GLN A 401 -3.24 32.28 -7.24
N ASP A 402 -4.48 31.83 -7.36
CA ASP A 402 -5.68 32.49 -6.86
C ASP A 402 -6.31 33.63 -7.68
N ASP A 403 -5.86 33.87 -8.91
CA ASP A 403 -6.48 34.82 -9.85
C ASP A 403 -7.11 34.08 -11.06
N THR A 404 -8.29 33.49 -10.80
CA THR A 404 -9.10 32.80 -11.80
C THR A 404 -9.48 33.69 -12.98
N GLU A 405 -9.67 35.00 -12.76
CA GLU A 405 -10.03 35.93 -13.83
C GLU A 405 -8.89 36.10 -14.82
N SER A 406 -7.66 36.27 -14.36
CA SER A 406 -6.48 36.31 -15.23
C SER A 406 -6.24 34.99 -15.95
N MET A 407 -6.45 33.86 -15.28
CA MET A 407 -6.37 32.54 -15.92
C MET A 407 -7.42 32.39 -17.03
N SER A 408 -8.67 32.82 -16.76
CA SER A 408 -9.75 32.83 -17.75
C SER A 408 -9.41 33.73 -18.93
N ARG A 409 -8.91 34.95 -18.68
CA ARG A 409 -8.47 35.86 -19.74
C ARG A 409 -7.36 35.26 -20.61
N ALA A 410 -6.40 34.56 -20.01
CA ALA A 410 -5.31 33.91 -20.73
C ALA A 410 -5.82 32.76 -21.61
N ILE A 411 -6.62 31.85 -21.06
CA ILE A 411 -7.17 30.68 -21.77
C ILE A 411 -8.08 31.13 -22.92
N PHE A 412 -9.13 31.88 -22.62
CA PHE A 412 -10.09 32.32 -23.65
C PHE A 412 -9.49 33.34 -24.61
N GLY A 413 -8.51 34.13 -24.17
CA GLY A 413 -7.72 35.01 -25.04
C GLY A 413 -6.94 34.22 -26.07
N LYS A 414 -6.29 33.12 -25.65
CA LYS A 414 -5.55 32.23 -26.55
C LYS A 414 -6.47 31.52 -27.54
N MET A 415 -7.63 31.04 -27.08
CA MET A 415 -8.67 30.45 -27.94
C MET A 415 -9.14 31.43 -29.01
N ARG A 416 -9.49 32.67 -28.63
CA ARG A 416 -9.90 33.72 -29.58
C ARG A 416 -8.82 34.02 -30.62
N GLN A 417 -7.55 34.10 -30.22
CA GLN A 417 -6.43 34.33 -31.16
C GLN A 417 -6.29 33.23 -32.20
N LYS A 418 -6.69 32.00 -31.87
CA LYS A 418 -6.63 30.83 -32.76
C LYS A 418 -7.95 30.54 -33.47
N GLY A 419 -9.02 31.31 -33.18
CA GLY A 419 -10.35 31.05 -33.71
C GLY A 419 -10.98 29.73 -33.20
N ALA A 420 -10.49 29.20 -32.08
CA ALA A 420 -10.97 27.93 -31.52
C ALA A 420 -12.25 28.16 -30.70
N ALA A 421 -13.27 27.34 -30.96
CA ALA A 421 -14.50 27.28 -30.18
C ALA A 421 -14.31 26.47 -28.88
N ILE A 422 -13.40 25.49 -28.89
CA ILE A 422 -13.16 24.58 -27.77
C ILE A 422 -11.67 24.56 -27.42
N GLY A 423 -11.35 24.82 -26.17
CA GLY A 423 -10.01 24.60 -25.61
C GLY A 423 -9.95 23.26 -24.90
N ILE A 424 -8.96 22.43 -25.21
CA ILE A 424 -8.83 21.08 -24.68
C ILE A 424 -7.70 21.04 -23.64
N GLY A 425 -8.04 20.87 -22.37
CA GLY A 425 -7.09 20.52 -21.31
C GLY A 425 -6.92 19.00 -21.26
N CYS A 426 -5.69 18.50 -21.26
CA CYS A 426 -5.44 17.08 -21.50
C CYS A 426 -5.60 16.21 -20.25
N TYR A 427 -5.98 14.96 -20.50
CA TYR A 427 -5.82 13.83 -19.59
C TYR A 427 -4.34 13.54 -19.32
N ASP A 428 -4.04 13.01 -18.13
CA ASP A 428 -2.70 12.58 -17.73
C ASP A 428 -1.65 13.69 -17.78
N GLU A 429 -2.09 14.91 -17.54
CA GLU A 429 -1.27 16.12 -17.50
C GLU A 429 -0.91 16.48 -16.05
N ALA A 430 0.38 16.60 -15.76
CA ALA A 430 0.83 17.22 -14.52
C ALA A 430 0.66 18.74 -14.64
N ARG A 431 -0.23 19.35 -13.86
CA ARG A 431 -0.52 20.80 -13.96
C ARG A 431 0.05 21.60 -12.80
N ALA A 432 0.60 22.78 -13.12
CA ALA A 432 1.18 23.66 -12.09
C ALA A 432 0.14 24.25 -11.12
N ILE A 433 -1.13 24.38 -11.55
CA ILE A 433 -2.24 24.91 -10.73
C ILE A 433 -2.47 24.13 -9.44
N TYR A 434 -2.05 22.86 -9.40
CA TYR A 434 -2.17 22.01 -8.22
C TYR A 434 -0.92 22.03 -7.32
N ILE A 435 0.06 22.90 -7.57
CA ILE A 435 1.25 23.05 -6.71
C ILE A 435 0.92 24.03 -5.56
N SER A 436 -0.01 23.61 -4.69
CA SER A 436 -0.42 24.34 -3.47
C SER A 436 -0.65 23.38 -2.31
N ASP A 437 -0.65 23.88 -1.07
CA ASP A 437 -0.85 23.03 0.11
C ASP A 437 -2.22 22.33 0.13
N ALA A 438 -3.22 22.83 -0.60
CA ALA A 438 -4.54 22.18 -0.75
C ALA A 438 -4.46 20.82 -1.49
N TYR A 439 -3.41 20.61 -2.27
CA TYR A 439 -3.19 19.37 -3.03
C TYR A 439 -2.06 18.52 -2.46
N ARG A 440 -1.50 18.92 -1.31
CA ARG A 440 -0.40 18.23 -0.64
C ARG A 440 -0.89 16.98 0.06
N GLN A 441 -0.27 15.85 -0.26
CA GLN A 441 -0.44 14.58 0.41
C GLN A 441 0.82 14.25 1.20
N GLN A 442 0.66 13.86 2.47
CA GLN A 442 1.79 13.42 3.29
C GLN A 442 2.27 12.04 2.84
N SER A 443 3.58 11.79 2.94
CA SER A 443 4.18 10.46 2.76
C SER A 443 5.35 10.28 3.74
N ASP A 444 5.82 9.05 3.90
CA ASP A 444 6.97 8.75 4.78
C ASP A 444 8.33 9.23 4.24
N GLN A 445 8.41 9.58 2.94
CA GLN A 445 9.65 10.08 2.32
C GLN A 445 9.61 11.60 2.20
N MET A 446 8.73 12.10 1.35
CA MET A 446 8.51 13.52 1.10
C MET A 446 7.04 13.74 0.73
N PRO A 447 6.39 14.80 1.23
CA PRO A 447 5.05 15.14 0.80
C PRO A 447 4.98 15.33 -0.70
N GLU A 448 3.91 14.83 -1.30
CA GLU A 448 3.70 14.82 -2.75
C GLU A 448 2.50 15.68 -3.11
N MET A 449 2.58 16.41 -4.22
CA MET A 449 1.46 17.19 -4.75
C MET A 449 0.62 16.35 -5.71
N ARG A 450 -0.71 16.42 -5.57
CA ARG A 450 -1.65 15.77 -6.50
C ARG A 450 -1.78 16.58 -7.79
N THR A 451 -0.86 16.36 -8.72
CA THR A 451 -0.71 17.17 -9.93
C THR A 451 -1.28 16.53 -11.19
N ILE A 452 -1.49 15.21 -11.20
CA ILE A 452 -1.88 14.47 -12.40
C ILE A 452 -3.39 14.59 -12.62
N HIS A 453 -3.78 15.22 -13.73
CA HIS A 453 -5.18 15.39 -14.11
C HIS A 453 -5.81 14.07 -14.62
N LEU A 454 -7.00 13.73 -14.15
CA LEU A 454 -7.68 12.46 -14.44
C LEU A 454 -8.88 12.57 -15.40
N GLY A 455 -9.18 13.77 -15.89
CA GLY A 455 -10.22 14.03 -16.89
C GLY A 455 -9.67 14.73 -18.14
N ILE A 456 -10.57 15.01 -19.08
CA ILE A 456 -10.35 15.98 -20.15
C ILE A 456 -11.22 17.19 -19.87
N ASP A 457 -10.63 18.37 -20.01
CA ASP A 457 -11.34 19.62 -19.85
C ASP A 457 -11.70 20.21 -21.20
N LEU A 458 -12.98 20.51 -21.40
CA LEU A 458 -13.49 21.21 -22.57
C LEU A 458 -13.84 22.65 -22.17
N HIS A 459 -12.89 23.55 -22.34
CA HIS A 459 -13.08 24.99 -22.13
C HIS A 459 -14.00 25.56 -23.20
N MET A 460 -15.16 26.05 -22.75
CA MET A 460 -16.24 26.62 -23.58
C MET A 460 -16.94 27.72 -22.77
N LEU A 461 -17.85 28.45 -23.42
CA LEU A 461 -18.58 29.53 -22.75
C LEU A 461 -19.57 28.97 -21.70
N PRO A 462 -19.82 29.68 -20.58
CA PRO A 462 -20.93 29.36 -19.68
C PRO A 462 -22.26 29.23 -20.42
N GLY A 463 -23.11 28.31 -19.98
CA GLY A 463 -24.39 27.98 -20.63
C GLY A 463 -24.28 27.09 -21.86
N SER A 464 -23.07 26.62 -22.22
CA SER A 464 -22.93 25.60 -23.28
C SER A 464 -23.59 24.29 -22.83
N ASN A 465 -24.46 23.73 -23.67
CA ASN A 465 -25.19 22.50 -23.40
C ASN A 465 -24.28 21.27 -23.34
N ILE A 466 -24.57 20.39 -22.38
CA ILE A 466 -23.94 19.08 -22.21
C ILE A 466 -24.97 18.00 -22.50
N ARG A 467 -24.60 17.07 -23.40
CA ARG A 467 -25.40 15.92 -23.78
C ARG A 467 -24.86 14.63 -23.20
N ALA A 468 -25.75 13.67 -22.93
CA ALA A 468 -25.31 12.33 -22.57
C ALA A 468 -24.77 11.60 -23.81
N PHE A 469 -23.52 11.13 -23.74
CA PHE A 469 -22.88 10.43 -24.87
C PHE A 469 -23.46 9.03 -25.14
N TYR A 470 -24.12 8.46 -24.14
CA TYR A 470 -24.72 7.13 -24.14
C TYR A 470 -25.81 7.06 -23.08
N ASP A 471 -26.73 6.11 -23.23
CA ASP A 471 -27.78 5.86 -22.24
C ASP A 471 -27.15 5.66 -20.85
N GLY A 472 -27.74 6.30 -19.85
CA GLY A 472 -27.25 6.23 -18.49
C GLY A 472 -28.33 6.49 -17.46
N LYS A 473 -27.96 6.25 -16.21
CA LYS A 473 -28.78 6.57 -15.04
C LYS A 473 -28.01 7.46 -14.09
N VAL A 474 -28.65 8.49 -13.55
CA VAL A 474 -28.06 9.35 -12.52
C VAL A 474 -27.65 8.50 -11.33
N HIS A 475 -26.35 8.28 -11.16
CA HIS A 475 -25.81 7.55 -10.00
C HIS A 475 -25.84 8.45 -8.76
N SER A 476 -25.36 9.68 -8.92
CA SER A 476 -25.27 10.66 -7.84
C SER A 476 -24.98 12.04 -8.41
N PHE A 477 -25.35 13.08 -7.67
CA PHE A 477 -25.02 14.46 -8.02
C PHE A 477 -24.85 15.29 -6.74
N LYS A 478 -24.06 16.35 -6.81
CA LYS A 478 -23.78 17.23 -5.66
C LYS A 478 -23.25 18.58 -6.13
N ASN A 479 -23.54 19.64 -5.38
CA ASN A 479 -22.82 20.90 -5.49
C ASN A 479 -21.58 20.88 -4.56
N ASN A 480 -20.40 20.63 -5.12
CA ASN A 480 -19.12 20.66 -4.42
C ASN A 480 -18.60 22.11 -4.33
N ALA A 481 -19.26 22.95 -3.54
CA ALA A 481 -19.06 24.41 -3.53
C ALA A 481 -17.75 24.88 -2.86
N THR A 482 -16.87 23.98 -2.42
CA THR A 482 -15.55 24.35 -1.90
C THR A 482 -14.71 24.97 -3.02
N ARG A 483 -14.00 26.06 -2.72
CA ARG A 483 -13.10 26.70 -3.70
C ARG A 483 -12.10 25.68 -4.26
N TYR A 484 -12.00 25.63 -5.58
CA TYR A 484 -11.20 24.69 -6.37
C TYR A 484 -11.61 23.22 -6.33
N ASP A 485 -12.81 22.94 -5.86
CA ASP A 485 -13.52 21.68 -6.13
C ASP A 485 -14.36 21.83 -7.41
N TYR A 486 -15.21 20.87 -7.73
CA TYR A 486 -15.95 20.84 -9.00
C TYR A 486 -17.13 21.82 -9.11
N GLY A 487 -17.65 22.37 -8.00
CA GLY A 487 -18.98 22.98 -8.02
C GLY A 487 -20.06 21.94 -8.35
N PRO A 488 -21.14 22.31 -9.07
CA PRO A 488 -22.17 21.37 -9.51
C PRO A 488 -21.60 20.22 -10.33
N THR A 489 -21.88 19.00 -9.88
CA THR A 489 -21.33 17.75 -10.42
C THR A 489 -22.43 16.72 -10.58
N ILE A 490 -22.46 16.04 -11.73
CA ILE A 490 -23.35 14.91 -12.01
C ILE A 490 -22.50 13.70 -12.36
N ILE A 491 -22.87 12.53 -11.84
CA ILE A 491 -22.27 11.23 -12.18
C ILE A 491 -23.36 10.33 -12.76
N LEU A 492 -23.14 9.85 -13.98
CA LEU A 492 -24.00 8.87 -14.63
C LEU A 492 -23.38 7.48 -14.54
N SER A 493 -24.21 6.46 -14.37
CA SER A 493 -23.86 5.04 -14.48
C SER A 493 -24.32 4.48 -15.83
N HIS A 494 -23.51 3.61 -16.42
CA HIS A 494 -23.73 3.04 -17.75
C HIS A 494 -23.60 1.52 -17.70
N GLU A 495 -24.65 0.83 -18.12
CA GLU A 495 -24.65 -0.63 -18.26
C GLU A 495 -24.15 -1.02 -19.66
N THR A 496 -23.15 -1.90 -19.71
CA THR A 496 -22.49 -2.28 -20.97
C THR A 496 -23.21 -3.39 -21.76
N GLY A 497 -24.22 -4.03 -21.14
CA GLY A 497 -24.86 -5.26 -21.64
C GLY A 497 -24.02 -6.53 -21.41
N ASP A 498 -22.70 -6.40 -21.22
CA ASP A 498 -21.75 -7.50 -20.95
C ASP A 498 -21.61 -7.80 -19.43
N GLY A 499 -22.56 -7.34 -18.62
CA GLY A 499 -22.65 -7.65 -17.19
C GLY A 499 -21.75 -6.81 -16.26
N PHE A 500 -21.24 -5.66 -16.72
CA PHE A 500 -20.54 -4.71 -15.85
C PHE A 500 -20.96 -3.26 -16.10
N THR A 501 -20.83 -2.45 -15.06
CA THR A 501 -21.17 -1.02 -15.02
C THR A 501 -19.90 -0.18 -14.95
N PHE A 502 -19.88 0.93 -15.68
CA PHE A 502 -18.90 2.01 -15.49
C PHE A 502 -19.65 3.33 -15.34
N TYR A 503 -18.92 4.41 -15.03
CA TYR A 503 -19.52 5.70 -14.74
C TYR A 503 -18.84 6.80 -15.53
N SER A 504 -19.54 7.92 -15.70
CA SER A 504 -19.00 9.16 -16.21
C SER A 504 -19.30 10.30 -15.26
N LEU A 505 -18.33 11.17 -15.05
CA LEU A 505 -18.43 12.36 -14.21
C LEU A 505 -18.40 13.61 -15.10
N TYR A 506 -19.30 14.53 -14.79
CA TYR A 506 -19.45 15.84 -15.43
C TYR A 506 -19.34 16.90 -14.32
N GLY A 507 -18.20 17.58 -14.26
CA GLY A 507 -17.92 18.63 -13.27
C GLY A 507 -18.06 20.05 -13.85
N HIS A 508 -18.02 21.05 -12.98
CA HIS A 508 -18.06 22.47 -13.33
C HIS A 508 -19.35 22.92 -14.04
N LEU A 509 -20.48 22.30 -13.69
CA LEU A 509 -21.78 22.58 -14.28
C LEU A 509 -22.47 23.81 -13.67
N SER A 510 -23.57 24.24 -14.29
CA SER A 510 -24.46 25.27 -13.74
C SER A 510 -25.25 24.73 -12.54
N LEU A 511 -25.70 25.61 -11.64
CA LEU A 511 -26.58 25.21 -10.52
C LEU A 511 -27.91 24.65 -11.02
N ALA A 512 -28.46 25.24 -12.09
CA ALA A 512 -29.70 24.80 -12.72
C ALA A 512 -29.61 23.34 -13.23
N SER A 513 -28.41 22.86 -13.57
CA SER A 513 -28.20 21.47 -13.99
C SER A 513 -28.51 20.44 -12.90
N LEU A 514 -28.55 20.85 -11.63
CA LEU A 514 -28.90 19.96 -10.52
C LEU A 514 -30.40 20.00 -10.20
N GLU A 515 -31.15 20.94 -10.77
CA GLU A 515 -32.57 21.09 -10.53
C GLU A 515 -33.33 19.94 -11.19
N ASN A 516 -34.33 19.41 -10.49
CA ASN A 516 -35.19 18.30 -10.97
C ASN A 516 -34.46 16.98 -11.26
N LEU A 517 -33.18 16.82 -10.87
CA LEU A 517 -32.51 15.53 -10.92
C LEU A 517 -32.90 14.64 -9.73
N SER A 518 -33.02 13.35 -10.00
CA SER A 518 -33.18 12.32 -8.97
C SER A 518 -32.23 11.14 -9.21
N VAL A 519 -31.73 10.54 -8.13
CA VAL A 519 -30.89 9.33 -8.24
C VAL A 519 -31.72 8.21 -8.86
N GLY A 520 -31.16 7.55 -9.88
CA GLY A 520 -31.82 6.52 -10.67
C GLY A 520 -32.57 7.04 -11.89
N GLN A 521 -32.69 8.36 -12.08
CA GLN A 521 -33.28 8.96 -13.28
C GLN A 521 -32.52 8.53 -14.53
N GLU A 522 -33.27 8.09 -15.54
CA GLU A 522 -32.72 7.75 -16.86
C GLU A 522 -32.40 9.01 -17.64
N VAL A 523 -31.27 9.00 -18.34
CA VAL A 523 -30.82 10.05 -19.26
C VAL A 523 -30.49 9.37 -20.57
N ALA A 524 -31.24 9.69 -21.62
CA ALA A 524 -31.10 9.05 -22.93
C ALA A 524 -29.88 9.58 -23.68
N ALA A 525 -29.25 8.76 -24.52
CA ALA A 525 -28.19 9.20 -25.42
C ALA A 525 -28.64 10.41 -26.26
N GLY A 526 -27.83 11.48 -26.28
CA GLY A 526 -28.07 12.73 -27.01
C GLY A 526 -28.94 13.75 -26.27
N GLU A 527 -29.58 13.35 -25.16
CA GLU A 527 -30.36 14.23 -24.29
C GLU A 527 -29.47 15.32 -23.69
N ILE A 528 -29.90 16.58 -23.77
CA ILE A 528 -29.27 17.69 -23.03
C ILE A 528 -29.76 17.60 -21.59
N PHE A 529 -28.84 17.40 -20.66
CA PHE A 529 -29.18 17.21 -19.24
C PHE A 529 -28.45 18.18 -18.31
N ALA A 530 -27.50 18.95 -18.83
CA ALA A 530 -26.72 19.93 -18.05
C ALA A 530 -26.16 21.04 -18.93
N GLU A 531 -25.63 22.09 -18.29
CA GLU A 531 -24.93 23.20 -18.92
C GLU A 531 -23.65 23.54 -18.15
N ILE A 532 -22.65 24.11 -18.84
CA ILE A 532 -21.42 24.59 -18.19
C ILE A 532 -21.71 25.79 -17.28
N GLY A 533 -21.21 25.74 -16.04
CA GLY A 533 -21.34 26.80 -15.06
C GLY A 533 -20.31 27.91 -15.25
N ASP A 534 -20.66 29.12 -14.80
CA ASP A 534 -19.72 30.23 -14.73
C ASP A 534 -18.79 30.12 -13.50
N THR A 535 -17.75 30.97 -13.48
CA THR A 535 -16.69 30.98 -12.45
C THR A 535 -17.19 31.16 -11.02
N HIS A 536 -18.36 31.76 -10.81
CA HIS A 536 -18.90 32.01 -9.47
C HIS A 536 -19.57 30.77 -8.87
N VAL A 537 -19.97 29.80 -9.71
CA VAL A 537 -20.68 28.60 -9.27
C VAL A 537 -19.89 27.31 -9.48
N ASN A 538 -18.97 27.27 -10.44
CA ASN A 538 -18.25 26.05 -10.84
C ASN A 538 -17.04 25.71 -9.94
N GLY A 539 -16.98 26.22 -8.71
CA GLY A 539 -15.85 26.05 -7.81
C GLY A 539 -14.73 27.09 -7.99
N GLY A 540 -14.92 28.14 -8.81
CA GLY A 540 -13.92 29.19 -8.98
C GLY A 540 -12.91 28.91 -10.08
N TRP A 541 -13.29 28.15 -11.10
CA TRP A 541 -12.44 27.80 -12.25
C TRP A 541 -12.85 28.55 -13.52
N PRO A 542 -11.93 28.78 -14.48
CA PRO A 542 -12.30 29.25 -15.81
C PRO A 542 -13.39 28.34 -16.39
N PRO A 543 -14.44 28.83 -17.06
CA PRO A 543 -15.54 27.97 -17.49
C PRO A 543 -15.06 26.82 -18.39
N HIS A 544 -15.45 25.60 -18.04
CA HIS A 544 -15.17 24.37 -18.79
C HIS A 544 -16.05 23.24 -18.30
N LEU A 545 -16.18 22.18 -19.09
CA LEU A 545 -16.62 20.87 -18.63
C LEU A 545 -15.38 20.05 -18.24
N HIS A 546 -15.35 19.52 -17.02
CA HIS A 546 -14.45 18.40 -16.67
C HIS A 546 -15.19 17.10 -16.94
N PHE A 547 -14.72 16.30 -17.90
CA PHE A 547 -15.28 15.00 -18.25
C PHE A 547 -14.32 13.88 -17.87
N GLN A 548 -14.82 12.88 -17.14
CA GLN A 548 -14.00 11.78 -16.62
C GLN A 548 -14.76 10.46 -16.69
N ILE A 549 -14.09 9.40 -17.13
CA ILE A 549 -14.57 8.02 -17.04
C ILE A 549 -14.18 7.47 -15.66
N ILE A 550 -15.03 6.67 -15.04
CA ILE A 550 -14.75 6.02 -13.76
C ILE A 550 -15.08 4.52 -13.85
N THR A 551 -14.13 3.65 -13.52
CA THR A 551 -14.30 2.18 -13.60
C THR A 551 -14.88 1.56 -12.34
N ASP A 552 -14.68 2.21 -11.20
CA ASP A 552 -15.14 1.78 -9.87
C ASP A 552 -15.31 3.02 -8.99
N MET A 553 -16.52 3.22 -8.47
CA MET A 553 -16.84 4.37 -7.61
C MET A 553 -16.16 4.27 -6.23
N LEU A 554 -15.63 3.12 -5.83
CA LEU A 554 -15.02 2.92 -4.51
C LEU A 554 -15.95 3.34 -3.35
N GLY A 555 -17.26 3.20 -3.55
CA GLY A 555 -18.28 3.62 -2.59
C GLY A 555 -18.56 5.12 -2.52
N GLU A 556 -17.89 5.93 -3.34
CA GLU A 556 -18.11 7.38 -3.39
C GLU A 556 -19.43 7.77 -4.06
N ALA A 557 -19.98 8.92 -3.67
CA ALA A 557 -21.18 9.50 -4.26
C ALA A 557 -21.10 11.04 -4.29
N GLY A 558 -21.51 11.63 -5.41
CA GLY A 558 -21.56 13.09 -5.60
C GLY A 558 -20.21 13.79 -5.80
N ASN A 559 -19.10 13.10 -5.56
CA ASN A 559 -17.75 13.59 -5.88
C ASN A 559 -16.84 12.39 -6.23
N TYR A 560 -15.73 12.65 -6.91
CA TYR A 560 -14.69 11.66 -7.22
C TYR A 560 -13.35 12.37 -7.49
N LYS A 561 -12.20 11.71 -7.27
CA LYS A 561 -10.91 12.41 -7.47
C LYS A 561 -10.70 12.80 -8.93
N GLY A 562 -10.51 14.10 -9.18
CA GLY A 562 -10.10 14.64 -10.49
C GLY A 562 -8.60 14.80 -10.68
N VAL A 563 -7.85 14.70 -9.58
CA VAL A 563 -6.39 14.80 -9.57
C VAL A 563 -5.75 13.75 -8.67
N ALA A 564 -4.63 13.20 -9.12
CA ALA A 564 -3.87 12.16 -8.44
C ALA A 564 -2.42 12.57 -8.13
N PRO A 565 -1.82 12.00 -7.08
CA PRO A 565 -0.38 12.08 -6.88
C PRO A 565 0.36 11.23 -7.93
N PRO A 566 1.51 11.68 -8.46
CA PRO A 566 2.33 10.91 -9.40
C PRO A 566 2.63 9.48 -8.97
N SER A 567 2.89 9.24 -7.69
CA SER A 567 3.16 7.90 -7.11
C SER A 567 2.01 6.91 -7.25
N GLN A 568 0.78 7.39 -7.49
CA GLN A 568 -0.43 6.59 -7.70
C GLN A 568 -0.99 6.75 -9.11
N ARG A 569 -0.25 7.38 -10.03
CA ARG A 569 -0.67 7.68 -11.40
C ARG A 569 -1.22 6.47 -12.13
N ARG A 570 -0.54 5.32 -12.07
CA ARG A 570 -1.00 4.10 -12.76
C ARG A 570 -2.34 3.58 -12.23
N VAL A 571 -2.57 3.64 -10.91
CA VAL A 571 -3.83 3.20 -10.28
C VAL A 571 -4.97 4.17 -10.60
N TRP A 572 -4.75 5.47 -10.45
CA TRP A 572 -5.79 6.44 -10.76
C TRP A 572 -6.13 6.52 -12.25
N LYS A 573 -5.18 6.27 -13.14
CA LYS A 573 -5.46 6.11 -14.57
C LYS A 573 -6.24 4.82 -14.89
N ALA A 574 -6.06 3.76 -14.08
CA ALA A 574 -6.87 2.56 -14.23
C ALA A 574 -8.29 2.78 -13.70
N LEU A 575 -8.46 3.56 -12.62
CA LEU A 575 -9.75 3.98 -12.09
C LEU A 575 -10.45 5.00 -12.98
N SER A 576 -9.67 5.82 -13.69
CA SER A 576 -10.14 6.86 -14.59
C SER A 576 -9.35 6.81 -15.90
N PRO A 577 -9.74 5.92 -16.83
CA PRO A 577 -9.08 5.78 -18.11
C PRO A 577 -9.32 7.01 -18.98
N ASP A 578 -8.55 7.10 -20.07
CA ASP A 578 -8.56 8.25 -20.97
C ASP A 578 -9.99 8.55 -21.50
N PRO A 579 -10.58 9.71 -21.17
CA PRO A 579 -11.89 10.10 -21.68
C PRO A 579 -11.95 10.20 -23.21
N ASN A 580 -10.81 10.31 -23.89
CA ASN A 580 -10.76 10.32 -25.35
C ASN A 580 -11.23 9.01 -26.00
N LEU A 581 -11.33 7.91 -25.23
CA LEU A 581 -12.01 6.69 -25.64
C LEU A 581 -13.50 6.93 -26.01
N ILE A 582 -14.11 7.99 -25.45
CA ILE A 582 -15.48 8.42 -25.74
C ILE A 582 -15.47 9.67 -26.62
N LEU A 583 -14.66 10.68 -26.30
CA LEU A 583 -14.71 11.99 -26.96
C LEU A 583 -14.30 11.94 -28.44
N GLY A 584 -13.43 11.01 -28.84
CA GLY A 584 -13.01 10.85 -30.23
C GLY A 584 -12.24 12.05 -30.79
N ILE A 585 -11.57 12.83 -29.95
CA ILE A 585 -10.71 13.95 -30.35
C ILE A 585 -9.58 13.39 -31.23
N PRO A 586 -9.36 13.96 -32.44
CA PRO A 586 -8.29 13.54 -33.33
C PRO A 586 -6.90 13.57 -32.68
N ASP A 587 -6.13 12.50 -32.85
CA ASP A 587 -4.74 12.40 -32.35
C ASP A 587 -3.83 13.50 -32.91
N THR A 588 -4.17 14.06 -34.08
CA THR A 588 -3.50 15.20 -34.72
C THR A 588 -3.48 16.46 -33.85
N LEU A 589 -4.44 16.62 -32.94
CA LEU A 589 -4.51 17.75 -32.01
C LEU A 589 -3.56 17.57 -30.81
N PHE A 590 -3.26 16.34 -30.42
CA PHE A 590 -2.37 16.04 -29.30
C PHE A 590 -0.91 16.02 -29.77
N SER A 591 -0.25 17.19 -29.78
CA SER A 591 1.19 17.26 -30.05
C SER A 591 2.01 16.61 -28.94
N ALA A 592 3.09 15.89 -29.29
CA ALA A 592 4.01 15.32 -28.30
C ALA A 592 4.63 16.39 -27.38
N ARG A 593 4.47 16.21 -26.07
CA ARG A 593 5.03 17.11 -25.05
C ARG A 593 6.49 16.80 -24.77
N GLY A 594 7.38 17.69 -25.19
CA GLY A 594 8.81 17.65 -24.86
C GLY A 594 9.48 16.31 -25.21
N ARG A 595 10.71 16.12 -24.73
CA ARG A 595 11.40 14.82 -24.79
C ARG A 595 11.14 14.04 -23.50
N ARG A 596 10.99 12.72 -23.60
CA ARG A 596 10.92 11.85 -22.41
C ARG A 596 12.27 11.87 -21.71
N GLN A 597 12.26 11.64 -20.40
CA GLN A 597 13.50 11.59 -19.61
C GLN A 597 14.52 10.60 -20.17
N GLY A 598 14.10 9.40 -20.58
CA GLY A 598 14.99 8.40 -21.19
C GLY A 598 15.65 8.90 -22.48
N ASP A 599 14.91 9.62 -23.32
CA ASP A 599 15.44 10.20 -24.56
C ASP A 599 16.45 11.31 -24.25
N ILE A 600 16.15 12.15 -23.24
CA ILE A 600 17.07 13.19 -22.76
C ILE A 600 18.37 12.56 -22.24
N LEU A 601 18.28 11.49 -21.45
CA LEU A 601 19.45 10.78 -20.92
C LEU A 601 20.26 10.12 -22.04
N LYS A 602 19.60 9.54 -23.05
CA LYS A 602 20.27 8.96 -24.22
C LYS A 602 21.08 10.02 -24.97
N ILE A 603 20.45 11.13 -25.34
CA ILE A 603 21.10 12.26 -26.03
C ILE A 603 22.25 12.80 -25.17
N ARG A 604 22.04 12.95 -23.86
CA ARG A 604 23.09 13.39 -22.93
C ARG A 604 24.29 12.45 -22.94
N ASN A 605 24.08 11.13 -22.88
CA ASN A 605 25.17 10.14 -22.88
C ASN A 605 25.93 10.11 -24.21
N GLU A 606 25.28 10.48 -25.32
CA GLU A 606 25.90 10.57 -26.64
C GLU A 606 26.75 11.85 -26.81
N HIS A 607 26.37 12.96 -26.17
CA HIS A 607 26.95 14.28 -26.44
C HIS A 607 27.69 14.94 -25.27
N ILE A 608 27.49 14.50 -24.03
CA ILE A 608 28.09 15.10 -22.82
C ILE A 608 29.12 14.15 -22.22
N GLY A 609 30.30 14.68 -21.90
CA GLY A 609 31.38 13.91 -21.28
C GLY A 609 30.99 13.30 -19.93
N LYS A 610 31.50 12.10 -19.65
CA LYS A 610 31.22 11.34 -18.40
C LYS A 610 31.65 12.07 -17.12
N ASN A 611 32.50 13.09 -17.22
CA ASN A 611 32.91 13.95 -16.11
C ASN A 611 31.78 14.86 -15.60
N VAL A 612 30.69 15.02 -16.37
CA VAL A 612 29.49 15.75 -15.94
C VAL A 612 28.42 14.74 -15.51
N SER A 613 28.55 14.22 -14.29
CA SER A 613 27.61 13.22 -13.74
C SER A 613 26.22 13.80 -13.51
N VAL A 614 25.20 12.93 -13.55
CA VAL A 614 23.83 13.27 -13.15
C VAL A 614 23.63 12.86 -11.69
N SER A 615 23.05 13.74 -10.88
CA SER A 615 22.69 13.44 -9.50
C SER A 615 21.49 12.46 -9.45
N TYR A 616 21.39 11.68 -8.38
CA TYR A 616 20.35 10.68 -8.09
C TYR A 616 20.41 9.38 -8.92
N ASN A 617 19.94 8.27 -8.31
CA ASN A 617 19.84 6.96 -8.99
C ASN A 617 18.78 6.97 -10.10
N ALA A 618 17.68 7.68 -9.88
CA ALA A 618 16.71 8.05 -10.89
C ALA A 618 16.85 9.56 -11.11
N PRO A 619 17.48 9.99 -12.23
CA PRO A 619 17.60 11.41 -12.56
C PRO A 619 16.24 12.12 -12.51
N LEU A 620 16.25 13.42 -12.24
CA LEU A 620 15.04 14.26 -12.29
C LEU A 620 14.99 15.01 -13.62
N LYS A 621 13.81 15.12 -14.26
CA LYS A 621 13.59 16.06 -15.37
C LYS A 621 13.03 17.35 -14.78
N ILE A 622 13.91 18.31 -14.49
CA ILE A 622 13.53 19.63 -14.00
C ILE A 622 13.01 20.49 -15.15
N VAL A 623 11.87 21.14 -14.96
CA VAL A 623 11.17 21.90 -16.00
C VAL A 623 10.84 23.34 -15.60
N ARG A 624 10.89 23.64 -14.29
CA ARG A 624 10.61 24.99 -13.76
C ARG A 624 11.40 25.24 -12.48
N GLY A 625 11.67 26.52 -12.16
CA GLY A 625 12.23 26.96 -10.88
C GLY A 625 11.34 28.00 -10.20
N ARG A 626 11.35 28.05 -8.87
CA ARG A 626 10.64 29.05 -8.05
C ARG A 626 11.42 29.34 -6.76
N GLY A 627 12.07 30.51 -6.71
CA GLY A 627 12.92 30.88 -5.58
C GLY A 627 13.94 29.77 -5.33
N GLN A 628 13.92 29.20 -4.13
CA GLN A 628 14.80 28.11 -3.70
C GLN A 628 14.42 26.69 -4.20
N TYR A 629 13.31 26.54 -4.95
CA TYR A 629 12.80 25.24 -5.39
C TYR A 629 12.98 24.99 -6.89
N LEU A 630 13.36 23.76 -7.25
CA LEU A 630 13.29 23.21 -8.60
C LEU A 630 12.08 22.29 -8.70
N ILE A 631 11.35 22.36 -9.81
CA ILE A 631 10.11 21.61 -10.03
C ILE A 631 10.32 20.65 -11.21
N ASP A 632 10.00 19.38 -10.99
CA ASP A 632 10.09 18.36 -12.02
C ASP A 632 8.88 18.33 -12.97
N GLN A 633 8.97 17.49 -13.99
CA GLN A 633 7.93 17.27 -15.00
C GLN A 633 6.58 16.80 -14.43
N ASP A 634 6.58 16.23 -13.22
CA ASP A 634 5.40 15.74 -12.53
C ASP A 634 4.91 16.76 -11.47
N GLY A 635 5.48 17.97 -11.45
CA GLY A 635 5.09 19.08 -10.59
C GLY A 635 5.57 18.96 -9.15
N GLN A 636 6.52 18.07 -8.85
CA GLN A 636 7.08 17.90 -7.52
C GLN A 636 8.22 18.89 -7.28
N ALA A 637 8.20 19.53 -6.10
CA ALA A 637 9.16 20.55 -5.73
C ALA A 637 10.32 19.96 -4.91
N TYR A 638 11.54 20.27 -5.32
CA TYR A 638 12.79 19.88 -4.68
C TYR A 638 13.54 21.13 -4.24
N LEU A 639 14.13 21.12 -3.05
CA LEU A 639 15.00 22.21 -2.61
C LEU A 639 16.30 22.19 -3.42
N ASP A 640 16.69 23.34 -4.00
CA ASP A 640 17.96 23.46 -4.71
C ASP A 640 19.13 23.54 -3.71
N GLY A 641 19.68 22.39 -3.33
CA GLY A 641 20.81 22.34 -2.39
C GLY A 641 22.16 22.78 -2.99
N VAL A 642 22.24 23.08 -4.29
CA VAL A 642 23.50 23.39 -4.99
C VAL A 642 23.66 24.89 -5.21
N ASN A 643 22.59 25.58 -5.62
CA ASN A 643 22.64 27.02 -5.91
C ASN A 643 22.10 27.91 -4.77
N ASN A 644 21.53 27.35 -3.70
CA ASN A 644 21.07 28.10 -2.53
C ASN A 644 22.13 28.25 -1.42
N VAL A 645 23.42 28.34 -1.78
CA VAL A 645 24.49 28.61 -0.79
C VAL A 645 24.61 30.10 -0.50
#